data_AF-A0A8H3H8Q5-F1
#
_entry.id   AF-A0A8H3H8Q5-F1
#
_cell.length_a   1.000
_cell.length_b   1.000
_cell.length_c   1.000
_cell.angle_alpha   90.00
_cell.angle_beta   90.00
_cell.angle_gamma   90.00
#
_symmetry.space_group_name_H-M   'P 1'
#
loop_
_entity.id
_entity.type
_entity.pdbx_description
1 polymer ?
#
loop_
_entity_poly.entity_id
_entity_poly.type
_entity_poly.pdbx_seq_one_letter_code
_entity_poly.pdbx_strand_id
1 'polypeptide(L)'
;MSILLLDLPKEIILHILTRTPAQDLLKWYQVCHSLKQLIEDSAKLQYLIELYSFGYVPPSNQRHDILYPEKLRLIKEHQKRWKSTSWTQVDSYPLKKRDINSTSSTYDFCGGIYAQGLSLPGVGEHTRRLDFYQLPSVNKGTPWKQWSFEDLGVDVRDFVMQPDYDLLVLLEVKQSLPYPNSDGNEDAPDLMQYFAIHLRTLGTNQPHPEAVRPTISYNTVSYRRTRPSFYFQVVGRYLAIQFLVTDASGSDKFKLRVWDWTTGKDVTYIEPWRTGAESFTFLTDRLILIPCLQVVSQSEGGLHNTRPHGKLVVFTFTEPTGNNPAEEARPIASFDLPDAADPYLDLQGLSCRCDPAPVPSSRSAIRRDGIPKLFDLAPENRVLCLRMRSQAVTPVDQVESTLYVQFTSIINAVAHLLDEPADKPTLNIPWKDWANGNSWVDTDLLFTGNECYVYGQRVVSVGLDRSEIDSDMEEIETLIRRFSSLCIFDFDPIRIKRELMLNESEIDIFDPKNDSILGVWGEGLSLRSTFVEGEHAADAPFALRKTLINERLGHHYYVMVDEEHVIMVLVQPWERAGALKIDRSAPHKPIVSRLSRQTTFTTNQRLQSILNHTTMAAPVGDIGLIGLAVMGQNLILNMNDKGFTVVAYNRTTSKVDHFLQNEAKGTNIVGAYSIEELAAKLKTPRKIIMLVKAGDAVDSFIQQLIPHLEKGDIIIDGGNSYYPDSIRRTKELEEKGLLFVGSGVSGGEEGARHGPSLMPGGSEAAWPAIKEIFQKTAAQVGPDPCCDWMGPTGAGHYVKMVHNGIEYGDMQLIAEAYDILKRGLGLHEDEIAGIFEKWNKGVLDSFLIEITTNILKFKDEDGEPMVTKILDKAGQKGTGKWTAVNALDAGIPVTLIGEAVFARCLSAIKEERTRASKVLNGPAREEFRGDKQQFIDDLEQALYASKIISYTQGFMLMRQTAKELGWDLNYAGIARIWRGGCIIKSVFLNDITNAYEKNHDLESLLFDDFFNKAIHGAQPGWRRVNAQATLWGIPTPAFSTALAFFDGYRSEIVSANILQAQRDYFGAHTFRVLPGKENARLPTGQDIHINWTGRGGNVSASTYIA
;
A
#
# COMPACT_ATOMS: atom_id res chain seq x y z
N MET A 1 -28.44 -28.40 -34.26
CA MET A 1 -28.88 -27.40 -33.28
C MET A 1 -27.69 -27.11 -32.39
N SER A 2 -27.04 -25.97 -32.57
CA SER A 2 -25.98 -25.50 -31.68
C SER A 2 -26.67 -24.87 -30.49
N ILE A 3 -26.68 -25.53 -29.33
CA ILE A 3 -27.16 -24.91 -28.09
C ILE A 3 -26.11 -23.87 -27.70
N LEU A 4 -26.48 -22.59 -27.67
CA LEU A 4 -25.58 -21.54 -27.20
C LEU A 4 -25.57 -21.58 -25.66
N LEU A 5 -24.43 -21.25 -25.04
CA LEU A 5 -24.25 -21.31 -23.58
C LEU A 5 -25.35 -20.54 -22.80
N LEU A 6 -25.86 -19.45 -23.39
CA LEU A 6 -26.91 -18.61 -22.81
C LEU A 6 -28.32 -19.20 -22.92
N ASP A 7 -28.51 -20.28 -23.67
CA ASP A 7 -29.79 -20.99 -23.79
C ASP A 7 -30.01 -21.99 -22.63
N LEU A 8 -29.00 -22.16 -21.76
CA LEU A 8 -29.10 -23.02 -20.58
C LEU A 8 -29.80 -22.30 -19.42
N PRO A 9 -30.50 -23.03 -18.53
CA PRO A 9 -31.02 -22.47 -17.28
C PRO A 9 -29.96 -21.75 -16.45
N LYS A 10 -30.35 -20.66 -15.78
CA LYS A 10 -29.48 -19.78 -14.97
C LYS A 10 -28.64 -20.57 -13.96
N GLU A 11 -29.22 -21.59 -13.35
CA GLU A 11 -28.57 -22.46 -12.36
C GLU A 11 -27.44 -23.28 -12.97
N ILE A 12 -27.61 -23.75 -14.21
CA ILE A 12 -26.59 -24.52 -14.94
C ILE A 12 -25.47 -23.59 -15.38
N ILE A 13 -25.79 -22.39 -15.87
CA ILE A 13 -24.79 -21.37 -16.23
C ILE A 13 -23.97 -20.98 -15.00
N LEU A 14 -24.61 -20.72 -13.86
CA LEU A 14 -23.92 -20.44 -12.60
C LEU A 14 -23.03 -21.61 -12.15
N HIS A 15 -23.49 -22.86 -12.30
CA HIS A 15 -22.66 -24.03 -12.00
C HIS A 15 -21.41 -24.09 -12.88
N ILE A 16 -21.56 -23.85 -14.18
CA ILE A 16 -20.45 -23.77 -15.14
C ILE A 16 -19.47 -22.66 -14.74
N LEU A 17 -19.97 -21.44 -14.50
CA LEU A 17 -19.14 -20.30 -14.12
C LEU A 17 -18.37 -20.54 -12.82
N THR A 18 -18.95 -21.23 -11.84
CA THR A 18 -18.24 -21.54 -10.60
C THR A 18 -17.09 -22.55 -10.76
N ARG A 19 -16.98 -23.19 -11.93
CA ARG A 19 -15.89 -24.11 -12.30
C ARG A 19 -14.88 -23.45 -13.25
N THR A 20 -15.17 -22.24 -13.73
CA THR A 20 -14.30 -21.50 -14.64
C THR A 20 -13.16 -20.82 -13.86
N PRO A 21 -11.93 -20.82 -14.38
CA PRO A 21 -10.82 -20.10 -13.77
C PRO A 21 -11.16 -18.61 -13.56
N ALA A 22 -10.76 -18.04 -12.43
CA ALA A 22 -11.17 -16.69 -12.07
C ALA A 22 -10.58 -15.59 -13.00
N GLN A 23 -9.41 -15.83 -13.63
CA GLN A 23 -8.92 -14.97 -14.71
C GLN A 23 -9.90 -14.90 -15.89
N ASP A 24 -10.50 -16.04 -16.24
CA ASP A 24 -11.45 -16.11 -17.34
C ASP A 24 -12.80 -15.54 -16.93
N LEU A 25 -13.22 -15.70 -15.67
CA LEU A 25 -14.38 -14.98 -15.12
C LEU A 25 -14.22 -13.45 -15.21
N LEU A 26 -13.03 -12.92 -14.91
CA LEU A 26 -12.69 -11.50 -15.04
C LEU A 26 -12.73 -11.04 -16.51
N LYS A 27 -12.25 -11.86 -17.45
CA LYS A 27 -12.36 -11.55 -18.88
C LYS A 27 -13.82 -11.60 -19.33
N TRP A 28 -14.59 -12.58 -18.90
CA TRP A 28 -15.99 -12.76 -19.29
C TRP A 28 -16.91 -11.66 -18.76
N TYR A 29 -16.55 -11.05 -17.62
CA TYR A 29 -17.15 -9.82 -17.10
C TYR A 29 -17.18 -8.69 -18.15
N GLN A 30 -16.25 -8.69 -19.11
CA GLN A 30 -16.11 -7.68 -20.16
C GLN A 30 -16.72 -8.09 -21.51
N VAL A 31 -17.22 -9.32 -21.65
CA VAL A 31 -17.63 -9.90 -22.95
C VAL A 31 -19.13 -9.71 -23.23
N CYS A 32 -20.00 -9.79 -22.21
CA CYS A 32 -21.46 -9.76 -22.41
C CYS A 32 -22.21 -9.31 -21.14
N HIS A 33 -23.22 -8.45 -21.31
CA HIS A 33 -24.05 -7.92 -20.21
C HIS A 33 -24.76 -9.01 -19.39
N SER A 34 -25.29 -10.06 -20.02
CA SER A 34 -25.99 -11.13 -19.30
C SER A 34 -25.05 -11.92 -18.38
N LEU A 35 -23.81 -12.17 -18.83
CA LEU A 35 -22.79 -12.83 -18.01
C LEU A 35 -22.29 -11.90 -16.91
N LYS A 36 -22.12 -10.61 -17.20
CA LYS A 36 -21.80 -9.59 -16.20
C LYS A 36 -22.84 -9.56 -15.07
N GLN A 37 -24.12 -9.49 -15.42
CA GLN A 37 -25.22 -9.47 -14.45
C GLN A 37 -25.28 -10.78 -13.63
N LEU A 38 -25.06 -11.94 -14.26
CA LEU A 38 -24.96 -13.23 -13.56
C LEU A 38 -23.84 -13.28 -12.52
N ILE A 39 -22.70 -12.66 -12.84
CA ILE A 39 -21.55 -12.54 -11.95
C ILE A 39 -21.87 -11.56 -10.80
N GLU A 40 -22.47 -10.41 -11.12
CA GLU A 40 -22.86 -9.38 -10.13
C GLU A 40 -23.96 -9.87 -9.18
N ASP A 41 -24.91 -10.67 -9.63
CA ASP A 41 -25.98 -11.21 -8.77
C ASP A 41 -25.49 -12.34 -7.84
N SER A 42 -24.34 -12.95 -8.13
CA SER A 42 -23.86 -14.14 -7.42
C SER A 42 -22.72 -13.82 -6.46
N ALA A 43 -23.04 -13.72 -5.17
CA ALA A 43 -22.03 -13.54 -4.12
C ALA A 43 -20.93 -14.62 -4.14
N LYS A 44 -21.25 -15.83 -4.62
CA LYS A 44 -20.27 -16.91 -4.81
C LYS A 44 -19.26 -16.57 -5.91
N LEU A 45 -19.72 -16.07 -7.06
CA LEU A 45 -18.83 -15.68 -8.15
C LEU A 45 -18.01 -14.44 -7.80
N GLN A 46 -18.63 -13.45 -7.14
CA GLN A 46 -17.91 -12.29 -6.62
C GLN A 46 -16.82 -12.69 -5.62
N TYR A 47 -17.12 -13.61 -4.70
CA TYR A 47 -16.13 -14.14 -3.77
C TYR A 47 -14.95 -14.83 -4.48
N LEU A 48 -15.21 -15.64 -5.52
CA LEU A 48 -14.14 -16.28 -6.30
C LEU A 48 -13.26 -15.25 -7.02
N ILE A 49 -13.86 -14.20 -7.58
CA ILE A 49 -13.14 -13.10 -8.23
C ILE A 49 -12.27 -12.34 -7.22
N GLU A 50 -12.82 -12.02 -6.05
CA GLU A 50 -12.10 -11.31 -5.00
C GLU A 50 -10.90 -12.12 -4.48
N LEU A 51 -11.06 -13.42 -4.20
CA LEU A 51 -9.96 -14.30 -3.82
C LEU A 51 -8.83 -14.21 -4.86
N TYR A 52 -9.18 -14.40 -6.12
CA TYR A 52 -8.21 -14.44 -7.20
C TYR A 52 -7.45 -13.12 -7.38
N SER A 53 -8.16 -11.98 -7.31
CA SER A 53 -7.55 -10.66 -7.49
C SER A 53 -6.47 -10.33 -6.44
N PHE A 54 -6.45 -11.04 -5.32
CA PHE A 54 -5.45 -10.94 -4.25
C PHE A 54 -4.50 -12.14 -4.17
N GLY A 55 -4.59 -13.06 -5.13
CA GLY A 55 -3.69 -14.19 -5.22
C GLY A 55 -4.05 -15.35 -4.30
N TYR A 56 -5.33 -15.48 -3.94
CA TYR A 56 -5.87 -16.57 -3.15
C TYR A 56 -6.73 -17.52 -3.99
N VAL A 57 -6.93 -18.73 -3.48
CA VAL A 57 -7.84 -19.74 -4.02
C VAL A 57 -8.79 -20.24 -2.93
N PRO A 58 -9.96 -20.80 -3.31
CA PRO A 58 -10.83 -21.43 -2.33
C PRO A 58 -10.09 -22.56 -1.61
N PRO A 59 -10.18 -22.64 -0.28
CA PRO A 59 -9.42 -23.62 0.46
C PRO A 59 -10.01 -25.02 0.30
N SER A 60 -9.22 -26.05 0.59
CA SER A 60 -9.70 -27.44 0.59
C SER A 60 -10.71 -27.73 1.71
N ASN A 61 -10.66 -26.99 2.82
CA ASN A 61 -11.55 -27.10 3.99
C ASN A 61 -12.39 -25.81 4.21
N GLN A 62 -13.36 -25.55 3.34
CA GLN A 62 -14.10 -24.28 3.35
C GLN A 62 -15.02 -24.10 4.56
N ARG A 63 -15.14 -22.86 5.04
CA ARG A 63 -16.17 -22.43 6.00
C ARG A 63 -17.58 -22.56 5.41
N HIS A 64 -18.26 -23.68 5.62
CA HIS A 64 -19.65 -23.87 5.15
C HIS A 64 -20.70 -23.24 6.09
N ASP A 65 -20.29 -22.86 7.29
CA ASP A 65 -21.07 -22.22 8.34
C ASP A 65 -21.41 -20.74 8.05
N ILE A 66 -20.70 -20.11 7.12
CA ILE A 66 -20.94 -18.72 6.69
C ILE A 66 -21.41 -18.65 5.24
N LEU A 67 -22.39 -17.79 4.99
CA LEU A 67 -22.93 -17.57 3.64
C LEU A 67 -21.92 -16.82 2.76
N TYR A 68 -21.99 -16.99 1.43
CA TYR A 68 -21.07 -16.32 0.49
C TYR A 68 -21.02 -14.78 0.60
N PRO A 69 -22.12 -14.04 0.84
CA PRO A 69 -22.05 -12.61 1.09
C PRO A 69 -21.19 -12.26 2.31
N GLU A 70 -21.26 -13.08 3.36
CA GLU A 70 -20.45 -12.90 4.56
C GLU A 70 -18.99 -13.28 4.32
N LYS A 71 -18.72 -14.35 3.56
CA LYS A 71 -17.37 -14.68 3.11
C LYS A 71 -16.75 -13.53 2.32
N LEU A 72 -17.53 -12.95 1.40
CA LEU A 72 -17.13 -11.81 0.60
C LEU A 72 -16.84 -10.59 1.47
N ARG A 73 -17.68 -10.31 2.48
CA ARG A 73 -17.46 -9.24 3.46
C ARG A 73 -16.16 -9.46 4.23
N LEU A 74 -15.95 -10.65 4.79
CA LEU A 74 -14.76 -11.01 5.55
C LEU A 74 -13.49 -10.93 4.69
N ILE A 75 -13.52 -11.42 3.44
CA ILE A 75 -12.41 -11.26 2.50
C ILE A 75 -12.15 -9.79 2.20
N LYS A 76 -13.18 -8.98 1.93
CA LYS A 76 -13.00 -7.55 1.67
C LYS A 76 -12.49 -6.79 2.89
N GLU A 77 -12.89 -7.18 4.10
CA GLU A 77 -12.38 -6.60 5.35
C GLU A 77 -10.94 -7.00 5.62
N HIS A 78 -10.62 -8.28 5.46
CA HIS A 78 -9.25 -8.78 5.52
C HIS A 78 -8.38 -8.01 4.51
N GLN A 79 -8.82 -7.93 3.25
CA GLN A 79 -8.16 -7.11 2.23
C GLN A 79 -8.09 -5.62 2.59
N LYS A 80 -9.08 -5.05 3.28
CA LYS A 80 -9.09 -3.62 3.66
C LYS A 80 -8.09 -3.33 4.77
N ARG A 81 -8.03 -4.20 5.78
CA ARG A 81 -7.04 -4.14 6.88
C ARG A 81 -5.64 -4.19 6.31
N TRP A 82 -5.46 -5.14 5.39
CA TRP A 82 -4.25 -5.26 4.63
C TRP A 82 -4.02 -3.99 3.78
N LYS A 83 -4.97 -3.48 3.00
CA LYS A 83 -4.79 -2.25 2.20
C LYS A 83 -4.36 -1.01 3.02
N SER A 84 -4.47 -0.93 4.34
CA SER A 84 -4.09 0.25 5.12
C SER A 84 -2.61 0.26 5.54
N THR A 85 -1.91 1.40 5.44
CA THR A 85 -0.55 1.58 6.00
C THR A 85 -0.56 1.90 7.49
N SER A 86 -1.75 2.03 8.07
CA SER A 86 -1.99 2.26 9.48
C SER A 86 -2.04 0.93 10.20
N TRP A 87 -1.14 0.70 11.16
CA TRP A 87 -1.31 -0.33 12.17
C TRP A 87 -2.65 -0.08 12.88
N THR A 88 -3.66 -0.90 12.62
CA THR A 88 -4.98 -0.71 13.23
C THR A 88 -5.00 -1.21 14.67
N GLN A 89 -4.15 -2.19 14.99
CA GLN A 89 -4.07 -2.80 16.32
C GLN A 89 -2.70 -3.46 16.52
N VAL A 90 -2.18 -3.36 17.74
CA VAL A 90 -0.99 -4.08 18.20
C VAL A 90 -1.37 -4.84 19.47
N ASP A 91 -1.36 -6.17 19.41
CA ASP A 91 -1.66 -7.02 20.55
C ASP A 91 -0.37 -7.68 21.05
N SER A 92 -0.09 -7.56 22.35
CA SER A 92 1.11 -8.14 22.95
C SER A 92 0.76 -9.33 23.84
N TYR A 93 1.40 -10.47 23.58
CA TYR A 93 1.21 -11.72 24.30
C TYR A 93 2.53 -12.16 24.96
N PRO A 94 2.58 -12.30 26.29
CA PRO A 94 3.81 -12.68 26.98
C PRO A 94 4.20 -14.13 26.69
N LEU A 95 5.48 -14.36 26.42
CA LEU A 95 6.06 -15.71 26.33
C LEU A 95 6.44 -16.19 27.74
N LYS A 96 6.48 -17.51 27.94
CA LYS A 96 7.13 -18.07 29.14
C LYS A 96 8.60 -17.71 29.14
N LYS A 97 9.12 -17.38 30.32
CA LYS A 97 10.54 -17.07 30.48
C LYS A 97 11.37 -18.32 30.17
N ARG A 98 12.31 -18.17 29.25
CA ARG A 98 13.35 -19.17 28.99
C ARG A 98 14.24 -19.30 30.22
N ASP A 99 14.53 -20.53 30.65
CA ASP A 99 15.54 -20.79 31.68
C ASP A 99 16.90 -20.31 31.15
N ILE A 100 17.63 -19.52 31.94
CA ILE A 100 18.94 -18.97 31.55
C ILE A 100 19.97 -20.07 31.30
N ASN A 101 19.75 -21.25 31.90
CA ASN A 101 20.58 -22.44 31.72
C ASN A 101 20.13 -23.31 30.53
N SER A 102 19.03 -22.96 29.83
CA SER A 102 18.57 -23.67 28.64
C SER A 102 19.43 -23.33 27.43
N THR A 103 20.09 -24.35 26.89
CA THR A 103 21.02 -24.26 25.75
C THR A 103 20.38 -24.62 24.41
N SER A 104 19.15 -25.15 24.39
CA SER A 104 18.42 -25.46 23.14
C SER A 104 17.92 -24.19 22.43
N SER A 105 18.05 -24.12 21.11
CA SER A 105 17.61 -23.00 20.27
C SER A 105 16.55 -23.38 19.23
N THR A 106 15.89 -24.54 19.39
CA THR A 106 14.88 -25.02 18.44
C THR A 106 13.57 -24.24 18.55
N TYR A 107 12.96 -23.93 17.41
CA TYR A 107 11.63 -23.34 17.33
C TYR A 107 10.99 -23.69 15.99
N ASP A 108 9.67 -23.61 15.93
CA ASP A 108 8.93 -23.72 14.68
C ASP A 108 7.76 -22.73 14.69
N PHE A 109 7.35 -22.26 13.52
CA PHE A 109 6.17 -21.41 13.34
C PHE A 109 5.38 -21.89 12.13
N CYS A 110 4.20 -22.44 12.38
CA CYS A 110 3.35 -23.00 11.34
C CYS A 110 1.88 -22.77 11.69
N GLY A 111 1.06 -22.40 10.70
CA GLY A 111 -0.39 -22.34 10.82
C GLY A 111 -0.96 -21.40 11.89
N GLY A 112 -0.21 -20.38 12.33
CA GLY A 112 -0.61 -19.47 13.41
C GLY A 112 -0.23 -19.97 14.82
N ILE A 113 0.65 -20.96 14.91
CA ILE A 113 1.17 -21.51 16.16
C ILE A 113 2.68 -21.29 16.18
N TYR A 114 3.19 -20.66 17.23
CA TYR A 114 4.61 -20.56 17.54
C TYR A 114 4.98 -21.62 18.58
N ALA A 115 6.04 -22.39 18.34
CA ALA A 115 6.57 -23.38 19.26
C ALA A 115 8.01 -23.06 19.62
N GLN A 116 8.33 -23.08 20.91
CA GLN A 116 9.67 -22.84 21.43
C GLN A 116 10.19 -24.07 22.18
N GLY A 117 11.36 -24.57 21.78
CA GLY A 117 12.05 -25.67 22.43
C GLY A 117 13.02 -25.22 23.52
N LEU A 118 13.03 -25.98 24.61
CA LEU A 118 13.86 -25.72 25.78
C LEU A 118 14.52 -27.01 26.28
N SER A 119 15.78 -26.91 26.70
CA SER A 119 16.45 -28.01 27.42
C SER A 119 16.09 -27.97 28.91
N LEU A 120 16.03 -29.14 29.53
CA LEU A 120 15.88 -29.26 30.98
C LEU A 120 17.25 -29.19 31.67
N PRO A 121 17.35 -28.70 32.92
CA PRO A 121 18.61 -28.64 33.65
C PRO A 121 19.32 -29.99 33.69
N GLY A 122 20.59 -30.03 33.27
CA GLY A 122 21.42 -31.24 33.28
C GLY A 122 21.26 -32.18 32.07
N VAL A 123 20.41 -31.86 31.08
CA VAL A 123 20.15 -32.71 29.89
C VAL A 123 20.95 -32.26 28.65
N GLY A 124 21.91 -31.35 28.83
CA GLY A 124 22.74 -30.83 27.73
C GLY A 124 21.93 -29.97 26.75
N GLU A 125 22.22 -30.10 25.46
CA GLU A 125 21.67 -29.27 24.36
C GLU A 125 20.36 -29.80 23.77
N HIS A 126 19.83 -30.89 24.30
CA HIS A 126 18.62 -31.53 23.76
C HIS A 126 17.36 -30.80 24.19
N THR A 127 16.39 -30.72 23.28
CA THR A 127 15.05 -30.21 23.57
C THR A 127 14.28 -31.27 24.33
N ARG A 128 13.79 -30.92 25.52
CA ARG A 128 12.96 -31.79 26.37
C ARG A 128 11.63 -31.14 26.73
N ARG A 129 11.51 -29.82 26.58
CA ARG A 129 10.27 -29.06 26.82
C ARG A 129 9.88 -28.32 25.54
N LEU A 130 8.58 -28.26 25.26
CA LEU A 130 8.02 -27.41 24.22
C LEU A 130 6.95 -26.49 24.81
N ASP A 131 7.06 -25.20 24.54
CA ASP A 131 6.05 -24.19 24.85
C ASP A 131 5.39 -23.71 23.55
N PHE A 132 4.07 -23.79 23.47
CA PHE A 132 3.29 -23.45 22.28
C PHE A 132 2.38 -22.25 22.52
N TYR A 133 2.24 -21.44 21.48
CA TYR A 133 1.51 -20.18 21.48
C TYR A 133 0.66 -20.10 20.21
N GLN A 134 -0.63 -20.38 20.32
CA GLN A 134 -1.61 -20.28 19.25
C GLN A 134 -2.21 -18.88 19.22
N LEU A 135 -2.08 -18.23 18.06
CA LEU A 135 -2.52 -16.86 17.84
C LEU A 135 -4.03 -16.80 17.59
N PRO A 136 -4.69 -15.68 17.97
CA PRO A 136 -6.08 -15.47 17.61
C PRO A 136 -6.21 -15.37 16.09
N SER A 137 -7.29 -15.89 15.52
CA SER A 137 -7.61 -15.72 14.10
C SER A 137 -9.11 -15.58 13.91
N VAL A 138 -9.49 -14.55 13.16
CA VAL A 138 -10.90 -14.30 12.81
C VAL A 138 -11.33 -15.22 11.67
N ASN A 139 -10.43 -15.49 10.73
CA ASN A 139 -10.74 -16.36 9.58
C ASN A 139 -10.93 -17.82 10.02
N LYS A 140 -10.13 -18.27 10.99
CA LYS A 140 -10.18 -19.61 11.60
C LYS A 140 -11.10 -19.67 12.83
N GLY A 141 -11.48 -18.53 13.40
CA GLY A 141 -12.27 -18.48 14.64
C GLY A 141 -11.51 -18.99 15.87
N THR A 142 -10.18 -18.89 15.88
CA THR A 142 -9.35 -19.35 16.98
C THR A 142 -9.13 -18.24 18.01
N PRO A 143 -9.29 -18.50 19.31
CA PRO A 143 -8.84 -17.59 20.35
C PRO A 143 -7.34 -17.76 20.60
N TRP A 144 -6.72 -16.77 21.25
CA TRP A 144 -5.39 -16.92 21.82
C TRP A 144 -5.35 -18.09 22.82
N LYS A 145 -4.38 -18.99 22.66
CA LYS A 145 -4.18 -20.14 23.55
C LYS A 145 -2.71 -20.45 23.74
N GLN A 146 -2.33 -20.78 24.97
CA GLN A 146 -0.98 -21.23 25.31
C GLN A 146 -1.05 -22.61 25.99
N TRP A 147 -0.13 -23.51 25.65
CA TRP A 147 0.08 -24.77 26.35
C TRP A 147 1.55 -25.20 26.30
N SER A 148 1.92 -26.17 27.12
CA SER A 148 3.29 -26.65 27.21
C SER A 148 3.35 -28.15 27.48
N PHE A 149 4.40 -28.77 26.99
CA PHE A 149 4.84 -30.08 27.44
C PHE A 149 6.11 -29.90 28.25
N GLU A 150 5.98 -30.02 29.58
CA GLU A 150 7.07 -29.76 30.53
C GLU A 150 8.21 -30.78 30.41
N ASP A 151 7.90 -32.01 29.98
CA ASP A 151 8.87 -33.02 29.55
C ASP A 151 8.27 -33.87 28.41
N LEU A 152 9.00 -33.99 27.31
CA LEU A 152 8.65 -34.83 26.15
C LEU A 152 8.96 -36.31 26.39
N GLY A 153 9.76 -36.63 27.40
CA GLY A 153 10.22 -37.98 27.72
C GLY A 153 11.24 -38.55 26.74
N VAL A 154 11.72 -37.74 25.78
CA VAL A 154 12.69 -38.11 24.74
C VAL A 154 13.66 -36.95 24.52
N ASP A 155 14.91 -37.26 24.17
CA ASP A 155 15.95 -36.26 23.91
C ASP A 155 15.84 -35.76 22.47
N VAL A 156 14.98 -34.75 22.26
CA VAL A 156 14.66 -34.23 20.93
C VAL A 156 15.81 -33.40 20.42
N ARG A 157 16.28 -33.74 19.22
CA ARG A 157 17.29 -32.99 18.52
C ARG A 157 16.69 -31.85 17.72
N ASP A 158 15.59 -32.13 17.04
CA ASP A 158 14.82 -31.15 16.27
C ASP A 158 13.36 -31.59 16.12
N PHE A 159 12.47 -30.68 15.77
CA PHE A 159 11.04 -30.96 15.63
C PHE A 159 10.39 -30.14 14.52
N VAL A 160 9.24 -30.63 14.03
CA VAL A 160 8.36 -29.89 13.13
C VAL A 160 6.91 -30.09 13.56
N MET A 161 6.08 -29.08 13.38
CA MET A 161 4.64 -29.16 13.62
C MET A 161 3.82 -28.89 12.37
N GLN A 162 2.65 -29.53 12.30
CA GLN A 162 1.63 -29.27 11.28
C GLN A 162 0.25 -29.20 11.95
N PRO A 163 -0.21 -27.97 12.27
CA PRO A 163 -1.47 -27.77 12.98
C PRO A 163 -2.69 -28.36 12.26
N ASP A 164 -2.73 -28.27 10.92
CA ASP A 164 -3.82 -28.80 10.08
C ASP A 164 -4.07 -30.31 10.30
N TYR A 165 -3.06 -31.05 10.77
CA TYR A 165 -3.12 -32.49 11.04
C TYR A 165 -3.07 -32.82 12.53
N ASP A 166 -3.05 -31.83 13.44
CA ASP A 166 -2.71 -32.01 14.87
C ASP A 166 -1.40 -32.81 15.05
N LEU A 167 -0.42 -32.61 14.16
CA LEU A 167 0.79 -33.42 14.10
C LEU A 167 2.00 -32.68 14.69
N LEU A 168 2.69 -33.34 15.61
CA LEU A 168 3.99 -32.97 16.16
C LEU A 168 4.98 -34.09 15.89
N VAL A 169 6.04 -33.80 15.14
CA VAL A 169 7.09 -34.77 14.81
C VAL A 169 8.33 -34.43 15.63
N LEU A 170 8.79 -35.37 16.44
CA LEU A 170 9.99 -35.22 17.27
C LEU A 170 11.09 -36.15 16.77
N LEU A 171 12.26 -35.60 16.42
CA LEU A 171 13.41 -36.39 16.01
C LEU A 171 14.34 -36.61 17.21
N GLU A 172 14.43 -37.85 17.68
CA GLU A 172 15.33 -38.26 18.78
C GLU A 172 16.55 -39.00 18.23
N VAL A 173 17.74 -38.68 18.74
CA VAL A 173 18.96 -39.45 18.48
C VAL A 173 19.12 -40.50 19.57
N LYS A 174 18.92 -41.78 19.23
CA LYS A 174 18.94 -42.89 20.20
C LYS A 174 20.34 -43.32 20.58
N GLN A 175 21.20 -43.50 19.59
CA GLN A 175 22.58 -43.96 19.77
C GLN A 175 23.43 -43.51 18.59
N SER A 176 24.69 -43.23 18.85
CA SER A 176 25.73 -43.04 17.84
C SER A 176 26.81 -44.07 18.08
N LEU A 177 27.04 -44.96 17.12
CA LEU A 177 28.05 -46.00 17.20
C LEU A 177 29.19 -45.68 16.22
N PRO A 178 30.46 -45.95 16.57
CA PRO A 178 31.55 -45.86 15.62
C PRO A 178 31.27 -46.69 14.36
N TYR A 179 31.50 -46.10 13.20
CA TYR A 179 31.35 -46.69 11.87
C TYR A 179 32.72 -46.69 11.17
N PRO A 180 33.08 -47.73 10.41
CA PRO A 180 34.38 -47.79 9.73
C PRO A 180 34.54 -46.67 8.71
N ASN A 181 35.63 -45.93 8.80
CA ASN A 181 35.91 -44.78 7.95
C ASN A 181 36.13 -45.19 6.49
N SER A 182 35.48 -44.47 5.57
CA SER A 182 35.75 -44.63 4.13
C SER A 182 37.10 -44.05 3.69
N ASP A 183 37.72 -43.19 4.51
CA ASP A 183 38.94 -42.43 4.19
C ASP A 183 40.20 -42.91 4.95
N GLY A 184 40.10 -43.96 5.76
CA GLY A 184 41.24 -44.61 6.43
C GLY A 184 41.87 -43.84 7.58
N ASN A 185 41.27 -42.73 8.03
CA ASN A 185 41.82 -41.90 9.11
C ASN A 185 41.32 -42.42 10.49
N GLU A 186 42.18 -42.91 11.38
CA GLU A 186 41.75 -43.59 12.63
C GLU A 186 41.40 -42.63 13.81
N ASP A 187 41.79 -41.35 13.75
CA ASP A 187 41.71 -40.43 14.90
C ASP A 187 40.30 -39.87 15.22
N ALA A 188 39.31 -40.06 14.34
CA ALA A 188 37.90 -39.77 14.59
C ALA A 188 37.01 -40.61 13.65
N PRO A 189 36.33 -41.66 14.15
CA PRO A 189 35.50 -42.51 13.31
C PRO A 189 34.21 -41.79 12.88
N ASP A 190 33.72 -42.12 11.69
CA ASP A 190 32.35 -41.87 11.25
C ASP A 190 31.40 -42.49 12.27
N LEU A 191 30.18 -41.97 12.36
CA LEU A 191 29.19 -42.42 13.33
C LEU A 191 27.96 -42.96 12.62
N MET A 192 27.61 -44.21 12.88
CA MET A 192 26.28 -44.72 12.58
C MET A 192 25.31 -44.18 13.63
N GLN A 193 24.47 -43.24 13.22
CA GLN A 193 23.46 -42.62 14.07
C GLN A 193 22.12 -43.30 13.86
N TYR A 194 21.47 -43.64 14.97
CA TYR A 194 20.15 -44.25 15.00
C TYR A 194 19.15 -43.22 15.52
N PHE A 195 18.11 -43.00 14.74
CA PHE A 195 17.05 -42.03 14.99
C PHE A 195 15.74 -42.73 15.31
N ALA A 196 14.98 -42.14 16.23
CA ALA A 196 13.58 -42.44 16.43
C ALA A 196 12.76 -41.17 16.10
N ILE A 197 11.91 -41.27 15.08
CA ILE A 197 10.99 -40.22 14.67
C ILE A 197 9.66 -40.51 15.36
N HIS A 198 9.30 -39.70 16.35
CA HIS A 198 8.06 -39.85 17.09
C HIS A 198 6.96 -39.01 16.46
N LEU A 199 5.86 -39.65 16.09
CA LEU A 199 4.66 -39.01 15.56
C LEU A 199 3.66 -38.86 16.69
N ARG A 200 3.46 -37.62 17.14
CA ARG A 200 2.61 -37.29 18.29
C ARG A 200 1.53 -36.28 17.93
N THR A 201 0.52 -36.19 18.77
CA THR A 201 -0.50 -35.14 18.72
C THR A 201 0.08 -33.81 19.18
N LEU A 202 -0.14 -32.74 18.41
CA LEU A 202 0.30 -31.39 18.75
C LEU A 202 -0.40 -30.88 20.02
N GLY A 203 -1.68 -31.20 20.19
CA GLY A 203 -2.48 -30.77 21.34
C GLY A 203 -2.25 -31.54 22.64
N THR A 204 -1.82 -32.82 22.59
CA THR A 204 -1.77 -33.69 23.78
C THR A 204 -0.45 -34.45 23.99
N ASN A 205 0.51 -34.37 23.06
CA ASN A 205 1.79 -35.09 23.10
C ASN A 205 1.64 -36.61 23.27
N GLN A 206 0.52 -37.18 22.82
CA GLN A 206 0.27 -38.62 22.80
C GLN A 206 0.63 -39.19 21.43
N PRO A 207 0.87 -40.51 21.29
CA PRO A 207 1.02 -41.15 19.99
C PRO A 207 -0.08 -40.72 19.01
N HIS A 208 0.30 -40.29 17.81
CA HIS A 208 -0.67 -39.76 16.85
C HIS A 208 -1.63 -40.89 16.42
N PRO A 209 -2.95 -40.74 16.62
CA PRO A 209 -3.92 -41.84 16.42
C PRO A 209 -4.10 -42.27 14.95
N GLU A 210 -3.71 -41.44 13.99
CA GLU A 210 -3.67 -41.80 12.56
C GLU A 210 -2.35 -42.42 12.13
N ALA A 211 -1.31 -42.36 12.96
CA ALA A 211 -0.05 -43.02 12.67
C ALA A 211 -0.17 -44.49 13.10
N VAL A 212 -0.30 -45.39 12.12
CA VAL A 212 -0.24 -46.85 12.36
C VAL A 212 1.05 -47.23 13.08
N ARG A 213 2.13 -46.50 12.81
CA ARG A 213 3.43 -46.61 13.48
C ARG A 213 3.78 -45.27 14.14
N PRO A 214 3.51 -45.09 15.44
CA PRO A 214 3.75 -43.82 16.12
C PRO A 214 5.24 -43.52 16.32
N THR A 215 6.13 -44.49 16.07
CA THR A 215 7.57 -44.28 16.00
C THR A 215 8.12 -44.93 14.73
N ILE A 216 8.87 -44.15 13.94
CA ILE A 216 9.61 -44.63 12.78
C ILE A 216 11.09 -44.67 13.16
N SER A 217 11.71 -45.84 13.02
CA SER A 217 13.15 -46.02 13.26
C SER A 217 13.93 -45.81 11.97
N TYR A 218 15.00 -45.03 12.02
CA TYR A 218 15.88 -44.79 10.89
C TYR A 218 17.34 -44.78 11.33
N ASN A 219 18.27 -45.14 10.45
CA ASN A 219 19.69 -45.02 10.75
C ASN A 219 20.46 -44.46 9.55
N THR A 220 21.56 -43.77 9.84
CA THR A 220 22.48 -43.26 8.83
C THR A 220 23.88 -43.05 9.37
N VAL A 221 24.88 -43.22 8.50
CA VAL A 221 26.26 -42.81 8.74
C VAL A 221 26.36 -41.27 8.74
N SER A 222 27.23 -40.72 9.58
CA SER A 222 27.55 -39.30 9.74
C SER A 222 29.07 -39.13 9.85
N TYR A 223 29.64 -38.05 9.30
CA TYR A 223 31.09 -37.79 9.16
C TYR A 223 31.58 -36.74 10.20
N ARG A 224 32.91 -36.69 10.47
CA ARG A 224 33.60 -35.99 11.59
C ARG A 224 33.13 -34.53 11.92
N ARG A 225 32.65 -34.32 13.17
CA ARG A 225 32.25 -33.08 13.91
C ARG A 225 31.07 -32.27 13.32
N THR A 226 30.15 -31.60 14.05
CA THR A 226 29.88 -31.46 15.50
C THR A 226 28.37 -31.42 15.83
N ARG A 227 27.46 -31.25 14.87
CA ARG A 227 25.99 -31.33 15.07
C ARG A 227 25.32 -31.59 13.70
N PRO A 228 24.73 -32.77 13.41
CA PRO A 228 23.90 -32.91 12.22
C PRO A 228 22.76 -31.90 12.28
N SER A 229 22.53 -31.17 11.19
CA SER A 229 21.35 -30.34 10.98
C SER A 229 20.29 -31.15 10.25
N PHE A 230 19.03 -30.82 10.50
CA PHE A 230 17.89 -31.51 9.90
C PHE A 230 17.00 -30.46 9.26
N TYR A 231 16.38 -30.82 8.15
CA TYR A 231 15.35 -29.99 7.54
C TYR A 231 14.12 -30.84 7.27
N PHE A 232 12.96 -30.34 7.68
CA PHE A 232 11.70 -31.08 7.62
C PHE A 232 10.73 -30.36 6.70
N GLN A 233 9.94 -31.12 5.94
CA GLN A 233 8.73 -30.60 5.34
C GLN A 233 7.64 -31.66 5.39
N VAL A 234 6.43 -31.25 5.76
CA VAL A 234 5.25 -32.11 5.72
C VAL A 234 4.28 -31.56 4.68
N VAL A 235 3.84 -32.44 3.78
CA VAL A 235 2.90 -32.11 2.70
C VAL A 235 1.83 -33.20 2.66
N GLY A 236 0.64 -32.89 3.15
CA GLY A 236 -0.41 -33.91 3.27
C GLY A 236 0.02 -35.06 4.18
N ARG A 237 0.04 -36.27 3.61
CA ARG A 237 0.49 -37.48 4.32
C ARG A 237 2.01 -37.70 4.26
N TYR A 238 2.76 -36.87 3.52
CA TYR A 238 4.19 -37.06 3.34
C TYR A 238 4.98 -36.30 4.41
N LEU A 239 5.85 -37.01 5.12
CA LEU A 239 6.88 -36.46 6.00
C LEU A 239 8.22 -36.67 5.31
N ALA A 240 8.88 -35.57 4.94
CA ALA A 240 10.21 -35.60 4.36
C ALA A 240 11.22 -35.03 5.35
N ILE A 241 12.33 -35.74 5.55
CA ILE A 241 13.43 -35.33 6.41
C ILE A 241 14.72 -35.39 5.62
N GLN A 242 15.40 -34.25 5.52
CA GLN A 242 16.75 -34.15 5.04
C GLN A 242 17.70 -34.26 6.23
N PHE A 243 18.66 -35.17 6.09
CA PHE A 243 19.74 -35.36 7.05
C PHE A 243 20.97 -34.69 6.46
N LEU A 244 21.53 -33.69 7.14
CA LEU A 244 22.71 -32.95 6.71
C LEU A 244 23.92 -33.33 7.56
N VAL A 245 25.05 -33.51 6.88
CA VAL A 245 26.31 -33.93 7.47
C VAL A 245 27.44 -33.22 6.74
N THR A 246 28.37 -32.63 7.46
CA THR A 246 29.60 -32.08 6.90
C THR A 246 30.66 -33.19 6.86
N ASP A 247 31.29 -33.40 5.71
CA ASP A 247 32.35 -34.41 5.57
C ASP A 247 33.72 -33.91 6.04
N ALA A 248 34.73 -34.79 6.02
CA ALA A 248 36.09 -34.46 6.45
C ALA A 248 36.77 -33.36 5.62
N SER A 249 36.26 -33.05 4.42
CA SER A 249 36.75 -31.96 3.59
C SER A 249 36.08 -30.61 3.91
N GLY A 250 35.11 -30.59 4.82
CA GLY A 250 34.30 -29.41 5.13
C GLY A 250 33.12 -29.22 4.18
N SER A 251 32.83 -30.17 3.28
CA SER A 251 31.72 -30.09 2.35
C SER A 251 30.44 -30.58 3.00
N ASP A 252 29.38 -29.77 2.93
CA ASP A 252 28.05 -30.18 3.37
C ASP A 252 27.45 -31.19 2.39
N LYS A 253 27.06 -32.34 2.94
CA LYS A 253 26.41 -33.46 2.26
C LYS A 253 25.04 -33.69 2.85
N PHE A 254 24.08 -34.03 1.99
CA PHE A 254 22.74 -34.38 2.45
C PHE A 254 22.22 -35.68 1.84
N LYS A 255 21.22 -36.25 2.51
CA LYS A 255 20.32 -37.25 1.95
C LYS A 255 18.89 -36.95 2.37
N LEU A 256 17.94 -37.38 1.55
CA LEU A 256 16.52 -37.12 1.76
C LEU A 256 15.75 -38.43 1.85
N ARG A 257 14.86 -38.54 2.84
CA ARG A 257 13.93 -39.66 2.98
C ARG A 257 12.51 -39.13 3.13
N VAL A 258 11.57 -39.73 2.41
CA VAL A 258 10.15 -39.38 2.44
C VAL A 258 9.35 -40.57 2.91
N TRP A 259 8.58 -40.38 3.97
CA TRP A 259 7.64 -41.35 4.52
C TRP A 259 6.20 -40.92 4.29
N ASP A 260 5.30 -41.88 4.20
CA ASP A 260 3.89 -41.66 4.52
C ASP A 260 3.76 -41.78 6.04
N TRP A 261 3.56 -40.66 6.73
CA TRP A 261 3.55 -40.65 8.20
C TRP A 261 2.31 -41.34 8.78
N THR A 262 1.22 -41.48 8.01
CA THR A 262 0.01 -42.19 8.46
C THR A 262 0.23 -43.70 8.50
N THR A 263 0.98 -44.25 7.54
CA THR A 263 1.26 -45.68 7.46
C THR A 263 2.63 -46.07 8.05
N GLY A 264 3.55 -45.12 8.18
CA GLY A 264 4.94 -45.33 8.52
C GLY A 264 5.72 -46.12 7.47
N LYS A 265 5.26 -46.10 6.20
CA LYS A 265 5.93 -46.73 5.06
C LYS A 265 6.82 -45.72 4.35
N ASP A 266 7.94 -46.20 3.82
CA ASP A 266 8.80 -45.42 2.93
C ASP A 266 8.07 -45.15 1.61
N VAL A 267 8.19 -43.92 1.11
CA VAL A 267 7.61 -43.50 -0.17
C VAL A 267 8.72 -43.35 -1.21
N THR A 268 9.74 -42.57 -0.91
CA THR A 268 10.89 -42.37 -1.80
C THR A 268 12.11 -41.87 -1.02
N TYR A 269 13.26 -41.80 -1.69
CA TYR A 269 14.51 -41.30 -1.12
C TYR A 269 15.40 -40.70 -2.21
N ILE A 270 16.43 -39.95 -1.80
CA ILE A 270 17.51 -39.48 -2.67
C ILE A 270 18.83 -39.83 -1.99
N GLU A 271 19.58 -40.76 -2.59
CA GLU A 271 20.86 -41.30 -2.14
C GLU A 271 21.70 -41.69 -3.38
N PRO A 272 23.05 -41.80 -3.32
CA PRO A 272 23.92 -41.53 -2.17
C PRO A 272 23.97 -40.04 -1.83
N TRP A 273 24.72 -39.69 -0.78
CA TRP A 273 24.93 -38.33 -0.32
C TRP A 273 25.24 -37.35 -1.47
N ARG A 274 24.50 -36.26 -1.53
CA ARG A 274 24.65 -35.18 -2.51
C ARG A 274 25.31 -33.97 -1.86
N THR A 275 26.14 -33.22 -2.60
CA THR A 275 26.92 -32.08 -2.09
C THR A 275 26.21 -30.74 -2.27
N GLY A 276 26.36 -29.84 -1.31
CA GLY A 276 26.07 -28.41 -1.46
C GLY A 276 24.61 -27.96 -1.25
N ALA A 277 23.68 -28.86 -0.92
CA ALA A 277 22.31 -28.49 -0.55
C ALA A 277 22.13 -28.49 0.97
N GLU A 278 21.65 -27.36 1.50
CA GLU A 278 21.35 -27.15 2.92
C GLU A 278 19.86 -27.37 3.26
N SER A 279 18.97 -27.33 2.28
CA SER A 279 17.53 -27.58 2.45
C SER A 279 16.87 -28.09 1.15
N PHE A 280 15.60 -28.48 1.21
CA PHE A 280 14.79 -28.84 0.04
C PHE A 280 13.40 -28.20 0.10
N THR A 281 12.64 -28.25 -0.99
CA THR A 281 11.23 -27.87 -0.93
C THR A 281 10.35 -28.64 -1.91
N PHE A 282 9.14 -29.00 -1.48
CA PHE A 282 8.11 -29.51 -2.37
C PHE A 282 7.54 -28.40 -3.25
N LEU A 283 7.70 -28.56 -4.56
CA LEU A 283 7.03 -27.73 -5.55
C LEU A 283 5.56 -28.13 -5.69
N THR A 284 5.29 -29.44 -5.70
CA THR A 284 3.94 -30.03 -5.62
C THR A 284 4.00 -31.22 -4.66
N ASP A 285 2.91 -31.96 -4.46
CA ASP A 285 2.96 -33.22 -3.70
C ASP A 285 3.74 -34.36 -4.38
N ARG A 286 4.27 -34.12 -5.58
CA ARG A 286 5.10 -35.08 -6.35
C ARG A 286 6.44 -34.53 -6.82
N LEU A 287 6.65 -33.22 -6.76
CA LEU A 287 7.87 -32.56 -7.21
C LEU A 287 8.67 -32.04 -6.03
N ILE A 288 9.93 -32.45 -5.94
CA ILE A 288 10.88 -32.00 -4.91
C ILE A 288 11.98 -31.21 -5.60
N LEU A 289 12.19 -29.96 -5.21
CA LEU A 289 13.31 -29.13 -5.68
C LEU A 289 14.43 -29.14 -4.66
N ILE A 290 15.66 -29.34 -5.14
CA ILE A 290 16.87 -29.36 -4.35
C ILE A 290 17.95 -28.49 -5.03
N PRO A 291 18.53 -27.51 -4.33
CA PRO A 291 19.64 -26.74 -4.84
C PRO A 291 20.97 -27.49 -4.60
N CYS A 292 21.68 -27.89 -5.65
CA CYS A 292 22.91 -28.68 -5.59
C CYS A 292 24.11 -27.89 -6.12
N LEU A 293 25.31 -28.21 -5.64
CA LEU A 293 26.58 -27.77 -6.23
C LEU A 293 27.17 -28.89 -7.09
N GLN A 294 27.52 -28.59 -8.33
CA GLN A 294 28.17 -29.53 -9.25
C GLN A 294 29.55 -28.99 -9.67
N VAL A 295 30.60 -29.81 -9.56
CA VAL A 295 31.93 -29.43 -10.06
C VAL A 295 31.94 -29.48 -11.59
N VAL A 296 32.16 -28.33 -12.23
CA VAL A 296 32.34 -28.24 -13.68
C VAL A 296 33.83 -28.02 -13.95
N SER A 297 34.40 -28.79 -14.89
CA SER A 297 35.76 -28.58 -15.37
C SER A 297 35.71 -27.74 -16.64
N GLN A 298 36.31 -26.55 -16.62
CA GLN A 298 36.51 -25.74 -17.83
C GLN A 298 37.99 -25.80 -18.22
N SER A 299 38.26 -26.03 -19.51
CA SER A 299 39.60 -26.02 -20.08
C SER A 299 39.76 -24.79 -20.98
N GLU A 300 40.18 -23.68 -20.41
CA GLU A 300 40.68 -22.54 -21.18
C GLU A 300 42.14 -22.24 -20.78
N GLY A 301 43.03 -22.11 -21.78
CA GLY A 301 44.39 -21.60 -21.56
C GLY A 301 45.40 -22.52 -20.85
N GLY A 302 45.10 -23.81 -20.62
CA GLY A 302 46.07 -24.77 -20.07
C GLY A 302 46.20 -24.77 -18.54
N LEU A 303 45.33 -24.04 -17.82
CA LEU A 303 45.14 -24.17 -16.37
C LEU A 303 43.81 -24.91 -16.10
N HIS A 304 43.87 -26.04 -15.40
CA HIS A 304 42.69 -26.75 -14.92
C HIS A 304 42.14 -26.03 -13.68
N ASN A 305 41.14 -25.16 -13.85
CA ASN A 305 40.37 -24.62 -12.74
C ASN A 305 39.04 -25.40 -12.62
N THR A 306 38.89 -26.17 -11.53
CA THR A 306 37.61 -26.77 -11.14
C THR A 306 36.85 -25.78 -10.26
N ARG A 307 35.63 -25.41 -10.65
CA ARG A 307 34.75 -24.56 -9.83
C ARG A 307 33.39 -25.22 -9.61
N PRO A 308 32.80 -25.10 -8.41
CA PRO A 308 31.43 -25.53 -8.15
C PRO A 308 30.44 -24.56 -8.81
N HIS A 309 29.58 -25.12 -9.65
CA HIS A 309 28.47 -24.44 -10.31
C HIS A 309 27.16 -24.82 -9.62
N GLY A 310 26.34 -23.82 -9.28
CA GLY A 310 25.06 -24.04 -8.61
C GLY A 310 23.95 -24.44 -9.58
N LYS A 311 23.12 -25.43 -9.21
CA LYS A 311 21.94 -25.85 -9.98
C LYS A 311 20.74 -26.12 -9.07
N LEU A 312 19.53 -25.89 -9.56
CA LEU A 312 18.30 -26.34 -8.91
C LEU A 312 17.80 -27.59 -9.62
N VAL A 313 17.81 -28.74 -8.95
CA VAL A 313 17.38 -30.02 -9.53
C VAL A 313 15.98 -30.37 -9.03
N VAL A 314 15.08 -30.64 -9.98
CA VAL A 314 13.70 -31.06 -9.70
C VAL A 314 13.59 -32.57 -9.84
N PHE A 315 13.15 -33.22 -8.77
CA PHE A 315 12.92 -34.65 -8.69
C PHE A 315 11.41 -34.95 -8.69
N THR A 316 11.04 -36.10 -9.25
CA THR A 316 9.70 -36.68 -9.10
C THR A 316 9.83 -38.13 -8.63
N PHE A 317 8.77 -38.65 -8.01
CA PHE A 317 8.73 -40.04 -7.55
C PHE A 317 7.38 -40.68 -7.81
N THR A 318 7.36 -42.01 -7.83
CA THR A 318 6.15 -42.82 -7.92
C THR A 318 5.87 -43.44 -6.55
N GLU A 319 4.61 -43.44 -6.12
CA GLU A 319 4.23 -44.09 -4.87
C GLU A 319 4.38 -45.62 -4.97
N PRO A 320 4.96 -46.28 -3.96
CA PRO A 320 5.02 -47.73 -3.91
C PRO A 320 3.61 -48.33 -3.86
N THR A 321 3.30 -49.27 -4.76
CA THR A 321 2.04 -50.01 -4.73
C THR A 321 2.21 -51.32 -3.96
N GLY A 322 1.33 -51.59 -3.00
CA GLY A 322 1.35 -52.82 -2.19
C GLY A 322 2.54 -52.92 -1.23
N ASN A 323 3.40 -53.93 -1.43
CA ASN A 323 4.60 -54.21 -0.62
C ASN A 323 5.91 -53.92 -1.38
N ASN A 324 5.84 -53.26 -2.54
CA ASN A 324 7.03 -52.87 -3.26
C ASN A 324 7.89 -51.92 -2.39
N PRO A 325 9.23 -52.06 -2.43
CA PRO A 325 10.12 -51.13 -1.74
C PRO A 325 9.97 -49.72 -2.34
N ALA A 326 10.31 -48.71 -1.54
CA ALA A 326 10.45 -47.35 -2.06
C ALA A 326 11.53 -47.31 -3.15
N GLU A 327 11.29 -46.51 -4.19
CA GLU A 327 12.25 -46.25 -5.26
C GLU A 327 12.91 -44.88 -5.04
N GLU A 328 14.13 -44.72 -5.57
CA GLU A 328 14.81 -43.43 -5.57
C GLU A 328 14.02 -42.41 -6.40
N ALA A 329 13.93 -41.17 -5.94
CA ALA A 329 13.29 -40.10 -6.72
C ALA A 329 14.14 -39.80 -7.97
N ARG A 330 13.50 -39.70 -9.13
CA ARG A 330 14.20 -39.45 -10.41
C ARG A 330 14.33 -37.94 -10.68
N PRO A 331 15.49 -37.44 -11.13
CA PRO A 331 15.63 -36.06 -11.58
C PRO A 331 15.00 -35.87 -12.98
N ILE A 332 14.12 -34.89 -13.12
CA ILE A 332 13.41 -34.59 -14.39
C ILE A 332 13.86 -33.30 -15.06
N ALA A 333 14.32 -32.32 -14.28
CA ALA A 333 14.85 -31.06 -14.80
C ALA A 333 15.93 -30.48 -13.88
N SER A 334 16.85 -29.70 -14.45
CA SER A 334 17.81 -28.87 -13.73
C SER A 334 17.78 -27.45 -14.26
N PHE A 335 17.83 -26.47 -13.35
CA PHE A 335 17.90 -25.04 -13.67
C PHE A 335 19.30 -24.53 -13.31
N ASP A 336 20.01 -23.97 -14.29
CA ASP A 336 21.36 -23.44 -14.09
C ASP A 336 21.32 -22.09 -13.36
N LEU A 337 22.16 -21.91 -12.33
CA LEU A 337 22.47 -20.60 -11.74
C LEU A 337 23.60 -19.93 -12.54
N PRO A 338 23.75 -18.60 -12.52
CA PRO A 338 24.87 -17.94 -13.19
C PRO A 338 26.22 -18.34 -12.56
N ASP A 339 27.30 -18.30 -13.34
CA ASP A 339 28.66 -18.43 -12.82
C ASP A 339 29.09 -17.13 -12.14
N ALA A 340 29.86 -17.22 -11.06
CA ALA A 340 30.46 -16.06 -10.40
C ALA A 340 31.55 -15.47 -11.32
N ALA A 341 31.44 -14.18 -11.67
CA ALA A 341 32.44 -13.49 -12.49
C ALA A 341 33.81 -13.38 -11.78
N ASP A 342 33.80 -13.31 -10.44
CA ASP A 342 35.01 -13.19 -9.62
C ASP A 342 35.69 -14.56 -9.43
N PRO A 343 36.98 -14.69 -9.81
CA PRO A 343 37.73 -15.92 -9.67
C PRO A 343 38.05 -16.37 -8.24
N TYR A 344 37.82 -15.51 -7.25
CA TYR A 344 38.18 -15.68 -5.84
C TYR A 344 36.97 -16.02 -4.94
N LEU A 345 35.81 -16.25 -5.54
CA LEU A 345 34.56 -16.42 -4.82
C LEU A 345 34.00 -17.83 -5.09
N ASP A 346 33.97 -18.66 -4.06
CA ASP A 346 33.61 -20.08 -4.17
C ASP A 346 32.27 -20.36 -3.47
N LEU A 347 31.26 -20.86 -4.20
CA LEU A 347 29.96 -21.20 -3.60
C LEU A 347 30.11 -22.42 -2.68
N GLN A 348 29.78 -22.24 -1.40
CA GLN A 348 29.92 -23.27 -0.37
C GLN A 348 28.59 -23.91 0.04
N GLY A 349 27.47 -23.19 -0.11
CA GLY A 349 26.16 -23.68 0.30
C GLY A 349 25.01 -23.03 -0.44
N LEU A 350 23.98 -23.82 -0.73
CA LEU A 350 22.71 -23.37 -1.25
C LEU A 350 21.57 -23.91 -0.39
N SER A 351 20.68 -23.04 0.08
CA SER A 351 19.43 -23.41 0.73
C SER A 351 18.24 -22.89 -0.08
N CYS A 352 17.16 -23.67 -0.11
CA CYS A 352 15.88 -23.25 -0.68
C CYS A 352 14.73 -23.35 0.33
N ARG A 353 13.70 -22.51 0.14
CA ARG A 353 12.44 -22.59 0.89
C ARG A 353 11.29 -22.07 0.05
N CYS A 354 10.15 -22.77 0.09
CA CYS A 354 8.93 -22.37 -0.62
C CYS A 354 7.69 -22.66 0.22
N ASP A 355 7.19 -21.62 0.89
CA ASP A 355 6.11 -21.70 1.87
C ASP A 355 4.90 -20.80 1.48
N PRO A 356 3.67 -21.15 1.92
CA PRO A 356 3.34 -22.40 2.59
C PRO A 356 3.61 -23.59 1.68
N ALA A 357 3.80 -24.75 2.29
CA ALA A 357 3.87 -26.02 1.58
C ALA A 357 2.71 -26.14 0.57
N PRO A 358 2.91 -26.83 -0.58
CA PRO A 358 1.86 -26.99 -1.56
C PRO A 358 0.62 -27.62 -0.91
N VAL A 359 -0.57 -27.13 -1.29
CA VAL A 359 -1.81 -27.80 -0.92
C VAL A 359 -1.76 -29.21 -1.52
N PRO A 360 -1.86 -30.27 -0.70
CA PRO A 360 -1.86 -31.63 -1.19
C PRO A 360 -3.04 -31.85 -2.14
N SER A 361 -2.87 -32.71 -3.15
CA SER A 361 -3.99 -33.12 -4.00
C SER A 361 -5.09 -33.81 -3.18
N SER A 362 -6.19 -34.23 -3.81
CA SER A 362 -7.33 -34.93 -3.18
C SER A 362 -6.98 -36.23 -2.42
N ARG A 363 -5.70 -36.58 -2.28
CA ARG A 363 -5.10 -37.74 -1.60
C ARG A 363 -4.58 -37.40 -0.19
N SER A 364 -5.28 -36.51 0.53
CA SER A 364 -4.81 -35.98 1.80
C SER A 364 -5.14 -36.89 3.00
N ALA A 365 -4.28 -36.87 4.04
CA ALA A 365 -4.69 -37.24 5.39
C ALA A 365 -5.89 -36.36 5.81
N ILE A 366 -6.81 -36.92 6.62
CA ILE A 366 -8.01 -36.18 7.03
C ILE A 366 -7.55 -35.06 7.98
N ARG A 367 -7.74 -33.79 7.59
CA ARG A 367 -7.47 -32.65 8.48
C ARG A 367 -8.26 -32.84 9.77
N ARG A 368 -7.57 -32.83 10.91
CA ARG A 368 -8.16 -33.16 12.22
C ARG A 368 -8.68 -31.97 12.99
N ASP A 369 -8.15 -30.79 12.72
CA ASP A 369 -8.49 -29.61 13.50
C ASP A 369 -9.93 -29.14 13.26
N GLY A 370 -10.54 -29.49 12.12
CA GLY A 370 -11.92 -29.12 11.81
C GLY A 370 -12.13 -27.61 11.72
N ILE A 371 -11.03 -26.83 11.67
CA ILE A 371 -11.02 -25.38 11.64
C ILE A 371 -11.10 -24.96 10.17
N PRO A 372 -12.28 -24.53 9.66
CA PRO A 372 -12.40 -24.29 8.25
C PRO A 372 -11.77 -22.93 7.90
N LYS A 373 -11.12 -22.84 6.74
CA LYS A 373 -10.46 -21.61 6.29
C LYS A 373 -11.38 -20.79 5.39
N LEU A 374 -11.09 -19.49 5.32
CA LEU A 374 -11.72 -18.59 4.38
C LEU A 374 -11.02 -18.62 3.02
N PHE A 375 -9.70 -18.83 2.95
CA PHE A 375 -8.93 -18.88 1.70
C PHE A 375 -7.61 -19.64 1.88
N ASP A 376 -7.04 -20.17 0.79
CA ASP A 376 -5.67 -20.68 0.70
C ASP A 376 -4.87 -19.81 -0.31
N LEU A 377 -3.54 -19.85 -0.26
CA LEU A 377 -2.71 -19.14 -1.24
C LEU A 377 -2.78 -19.82 -2.61
N ALA A 378 -2.94 -19.03 -3.68
CA ALA A 378 -2.90 -19.56 -5.03
C ALA A 378 -1.49 -20.11 -5.36
N PRO A 379 -1.37 -21.28 -6.00
CA PRO A 379 -0.07 -21.87 -6.35
C PRO A 379 0.87 -20.89 -7.06
N GLU A 380 0.35 -20.08 -7.98
CA GLU A 380 1.11 -19.09 -8.75
C GLU A 380 1.69 -17.94 -7.92
N ASN A 381 1.16 -17.69 -6.72
CA ASN A 381 1.61 -16.63 -5.84
C ASN A 381 2.57 -17.13 -4.76
N ARG A 382 3.01 -18.39 -4.82
CA ARG A 382 4.18 -18.85 -4.08
C ARG A 382 5.44 -18.19 -4.65
N VAL A 383 6.47 -18.08 -3.83
CA VAL A 383 7.81 -17.64 -4.25
C VAL A 383 8.79 -18.63 -3.70
N LEU A 384 9.80 -18.96 -4.48
CA LEU A 384 10.93 -19.77 -4.04
C LEU A 384 12.06 -18.83 -3.61
N CYS A 385 12.53 -18.95 -2.37
CA CYS A 385 13.74 -18.26 -1.92
C CYS A 385 14.91 -19.21 -1.99
N LEU A 386 16.03 -18.69 -2.49
CA LEU A 386 17.29 -19.39 -2.65
C LEU A 386 18.37 -18.59 -1.95
N ARG A 387 18.82 -19.05 -0.80
CA ARG A 387 19.97 -18.46 -0.09
C ARG A 387 21.24 -19.12 -0.61
N MET A 388 22.24 -18.28 -0.87
CA MET A 388 23.53 -18.65 -1.42
C MET A 388 24.62 -18.16 -0.48
N ARG A 389 25.55 -19.04 -0.14
CA ARG A 389 26.69 -18.76 0.75
C ARG A 389 27.99 -19.00 0.02
N SER A 390 28.92 -18.06 0.13
CA SER A 390 30.25 -18.13 -0.44
C SER A 390 31.33 -17.72 0.55
N GLN A 391 32.56 -18.17 0.31
CA GLN A 391 33.74 -17.83 1.08
C GLN A 391 34.72 -17.03 0.21
N ALA A 392 35.18 -15.87 0.71
CA ALA A 392 36.26 -15.10 0.09
C ALA A 392 37.64 -15.68 0.47
N VAL A 393 38.68 -15.32 -0.30
CA VAL A 393 40.07 -15.83 -0.12
C VAL A 393 40.71 -15.46 1.23
N THR A 394 40.15 -14.49 1.96
CA THR A 394 40.51 -14.19 3.35
C THR A 394 39.60 -14.96 4.32
N PRO A 395 40.12 -15.67 5.34
CA PRO A 395 39.34 -16.57 6.21
C PRO A 395 38.21 -15.94 7.04
N VAL A 396 38.01 -14.62 6.93
CA VAL A 396 37.17 -13.81 7.83
C VAL A 396 35.88 -13.35 7.17
N ASP A 397 35.77 -13.37 5.84
CA ASP A 397 34.62 -12.80 5.12
C ASP A 397 33.81 -13.88 4.39
N GLN A 398 32.77 -14.40 5.07
CA GLN A 398 31.70 -15.15 4.41
C GLN A 398 30.66 -14.19 3.84
N VAL A 399 30.31 -14.41 2.58
CA VAL A 399 29.34 -13.60 1.82
C VAL A 399 28.08 -14.43 1.60
N GLU A 400 26.92 -13.90 1.91
CA GLU A 400 25.60 -14.50 1.74
C GLU A 400 24.64 -13.59 0.98
N SER A 401 23.82 -14.17 0.11
CA SER A 401 22.79 -13.47 -0.64
C SER A 401 21.58 -14.36 -0.89
N THR A 402 20.41 -13.74 -1.05
CA THR A 402 19.15 -14.45 -1.33
C THR A 402 18.59 -14.04 -2.69
N LEU A 403 18.37 -15.04 -3.56
CA LEU A 403 17.65 -14.94 -4.82
C LEU A 403 16.18 -15.33 -4.63
N TYR A 404 15.28 -14.44 -5.02
CA TYR A 404 13.83 -14.66 -5.03
C TYR A 404 13.40 -15.06 -6.44
N VAL A 405 12.80 -16.24 -6.56
CA VAL A 405 12.42 -16.85 -7.83
C VAL A 405 10.90 -16.91 -7.97
N GLN A 406 10.39 -16.48 -9.13
CA GLN A 406 8.98 -16.62 -9.46
C GLN A 406 8.60 -18.10 -9.58
N PHE A 407 7.72 -18.56 -8.69
CA PHE A 407 7.34 -19.97 -8.62
C PHE A 407 6.66 -20.49 -9.90
N THR A 408 5.85 -19.65 -10.55
CA THR A 408 5.21 -19.97 -11.83
C THR A 408 6.23 -20.31 -12.92
N SER A 409 7.37 -19.64 -12.94
CA SER A 409 8.41 -19.87 -13.95
C SER A 409 9.00 -21.27 -13.82
N ILE A 410 9.24 -21.73 -12.58
CA ILE A 410 9.74 -23.09 -12.32
C ILE A 410 8.65 -24.12 -12.63
N ILE A 411 7.43 -23.95 -12.10
CA ILE A 411 6.35 -24.92 -12.28
C ILE A 411 5.96 -25.10 -13.75
N ASN A 412 5.75 -24.01 -14.48
CA ASN A 412 5.34 -24.10 -15.89
C ASN A 412 6.39 -24.82 -16.75
N ALA A 413 7.67 -24.69 -16.40
CA ALA A 413 8.76 -25.35 -17.09
C ALA A 413 8.83 -26.87 -16.84
N VAL A 414 8.30 -27.38 -15.71
CA VAL A 414 8.43 -28.80 -15.34
C VAL A 414 7.12 -29.56 -15.22
N ALA A 415 5.97 -28.88 -15.11
CA ALA A 415 4.68 -29.53 -14.86
C ALA A 415 4.30 -30.53 -15.96
N HIS A 416 4.65 -30.25 -17.21
CA HIS A 416 4.39 -31.13 -18.35
C HIS A 416 5.28 -32.40 -18.36
N LEU A 417 6.35 -32.43 -17.55
CA LEU A 417 7.31 -33.54 -17.48
C LEU A 417 6.88 -34.64 -16.49
N LEU A 418 5.83 -34.41 -15.70
CA LEU A 418 5.36 -35.34 -14.65
C LEU A 418 5.00 -36.72 -15.19
N ASP A 419 4.39 -36.77 -16.37
CA ASP A 419 3.91 -38.01 -17.01
C ASP A 419 4.90 -38.60 -18.03
N GLU A 420 6.11 -38.03 -18.14
CA GLU A 420 7.12 -38.55 -19.04
C GLU A 420 7.74 -39.86 -18.54
N PRO A 421 8.09 -40.79 -19.45
CA PRO A 421 8.68 -42.08 -19.09
C PRO A 421 10.06 -41.91 -18.44
N ALA A 422 10.43 -42.87 -17.58
CA ALA A 422 11.58 -42.79 -16.68
C ALA A 422 12.95 -42.86 -17.39
N ASP A 423 12.99 -43.19 -18.66
CA ASP A 423 14.20 -43.33 -19.49
C ASP A 423 14.65 -42.02 -20.16
N LYS A 424 13.85 -40.95 -20.07
CA LYS A 424 14.24 -39.64 -20.61
C LYS A 424 15.34 -38.97 -19.77
N PRO A 425 16.32 -38.31 -20.43
CA PRO A 425 17.36 -37.56 -19.73
C PRO A 425 16.76 -36.34 -19.01
N THR A 426 17.40 -35.94 -17.91
CA THR A 426 17.06 -34.72 -17.17
C THR A 426 17.16 -33.49 -18.09
N LEU A 427 16.09 -32.69 -18.16
CA LEU A 427 16.05 -31.47 -18.98
C LEU A 427 16.88 -30.36 -18.32
N ASN A 428 17.92 -29.87 -19.01
CA ASN A 428 18.69 -28.73 -18.53
C ASN A 428 18.09 -27.41 -19.04
N ILE A 429 17.77 -26.50 -18.14
CA ILE A 429 17.15 -25.19 -18.40
C ILE A 429 18.17 -24.10 -18.05
N PRO A 430 18.76 -23.43 -19.07
CA PRO A 430 19.75 -22.37 -18.87
C PRO A 430 19.19 -21.18 -18.08
N TRP A 431 20.05 -20.51 -17.30
CA TRP A 431 19.71 -19.31 -16.52
C TRP A 431 18.82 -18.30 -17.27
N LYS A 432 19.21 -17.92 -18.49
CA LYS A 432 18.48 -16.95 -19.34
C LYS A 432 17.01 -17.30 -19.60
N ASP A 433 16.63 -18.57 -19.54
CA ASP A 433 15.30 -19.05 -19.89
C ASP A 433 14.33 -19.01 -18.70
N TRP A 434 14.84 -18.83 -17.47
CA TRP A 434 14.01 -18.77 -16.25
C TRP A 434 14.37 -17.61 -15.30
N ALA A 435 15.41 -16.82 -15.61
CA ALA A 435 15.85 -15.67 -14.82
C ALA A 435 14.89 -14.47 -14.84
N ASN A 436 14.04 -14.37 -15.88
CA ASN A 436 13.21 -13.18 -16.11
C ASN A 436 12.19 -12.97 -14.97
N GLY A 437 12.28 -11.83 -14.30
CA GLY A 437 11.37 -11.45 -13.21
C GLY A 437 11.77 -11.95 -11.82
N ASN A 438 12.94 -12.58 -11.67
CA ASN A 438 13.55 -12.91 -10.38
C ASN A 438 14.21 -11.67 -9.75
N SER A 439 14.64 -11.73 -8.48
CA SER A 439 15.22 -10.57 -7.79
C SER A 439 16.23 -10.95 -6.69
N TRP A 440 17.20 -10.08 -6.44
CA TRP A 440 18.30 -10.30 -5.47
C TRP A 440 18.23 -9.41 -4.24
N VAL A 441 18.71 -9.92 -3.11
CA VAL A 441 18.97 -9.17 -1.87
C VAL A 441 20.27 -9.64 -1.23
N ASP A 442 21.21 -8.73 -0.98
CA ASP A 442 22.46 -8.99 -0.27
C ASP A 442 22.23 -9.09 1.25
N THR A 443 22.86 -10.06 1.93
CA THR A 443 22.62 -10.33 3.37
C THR A 443 23.88 -10.37 4.25
N ASP A 444 25.08 -10.14 3.70
CA ASP A 444 26.41 -10.26 4.33
C ASP A 444 26.57 -9.72 5.76
N LEU A 445 25.89 -8.61 6.09
CA LEU A 445 26.07 -7.91 7.36
C LEU A 445 25.00 -8.26 8.41
N LEU A 446 24.13 -9.23 8.14
CA LEU A 446 23.02 -9.62 9.02
C LEU A 446 23.24 -11.02 9.60
N PHE A 447 23.09 -11.15 10.92
CA PHE A 447 23.00 -12.48 11.55
C PHE A 447 21.63 -13.12 11.30
N THR A 448 21.48 -13.88 10.20
CA THR A 448 20.20 -14.46 9.77
C THR A 448 19.93 -15.83 10.41
N GLY A 449 19.33 -15.85 11.60
CA GLY A 449 18.81 -17.05 12.26
C GLY A 449 17.38 -17.40 11.81
N ASN A 450 17.26 -18.16 10.73
CA ASN A 450 16.07 -18.69 10.06
C ASN A 450 14.99 -17.71 9.58
N GLU A 451 14.55 -17.99 8.36
CA GLU A 451 13.59 -17.22 7.58
C GLU A 451 12.16 -17.71 7.83
N CYS A 452 11.25 -16.82 8.24
CA CYS A 452 9.81 -17.11 8.33
C CYS A 452 9.10 -16.59 7.08
N TYR A 453 8.24 -17.43 6.50
CA TYR A 453 7.71 -17.23 5.16
C TYR A 453 6.22 -16.96 5.15
N VAL A 454 5.77 -15.94 4.40
CA VAL A 454 4.36 -15.55 4.43
C VAL A 454 3.78 -15.23 3.07
N TYR A 455 2.59 -15.80 2.82
CA TYR A 455 1.75 -15.56 1.65
C TYR A 455 2.52 -15.65 0.34
N GLY A 456 3.50 -16.56 0.29
CA GLY A 456 4.28 -16.81 -0.89
C GLY A 456 5.06 -15.62 -1.42
N GLN A 457 5.33 -14.56 -0.64
CA GLN A 457 6.06 -13.39 -1.16
C GLN A 457 7.14 -12.84 -0.24
N ARG A 458 7.35 -13.43 0.95
CA ARG A 458 8.26 -12.83 1.94
C ARG A 458 9.01 -13.86 2.73
N VAL A 459 10.32 -13.65 2.77
CA VAL A 459 11.23 -14.15 3.80
C VAL A 459 11.44 -13.03 4.79
N VAL A 460 11.25 -13.31 6.07
CA VAL A 460 11.66 -12.43 7.15
C VAL A 460 12.69 -13.15 7.99
N SER A 461 13.85 -12.51 8.17
CA SER A 461 15.00 -13.09 8.86
C SER A 461 15.42 -12.23 10.04
N VAL A 462 16.14 -12.84 10.97
CA VAL A 462 16.76 -12.15 12.11
C VAL A 462 17.86 -11.24 11.57
N GLY A 463 17.91 -10.00 12.06
CA GLY A 463 18.95 -9.04 11.69
C GLY A 463 19.53 -8.42 12.94
N LEU A 464 20.80 -8.73 13.22
CA LEU A 464 21.67 -7.93 14.07
C LEU A 464 22.74 -7.34 13.16
N ASP A 465 22.96 -6.03 13.26
CA ASP A 465 24.03 -5.34 12.52
C ASP A 465 25.38 -5.78 13.10
N ARG A 466 26.22 -6.40 12.25
CA ARG A 466 27.57 -6.83 12.64
C ARG A 466 28.52 -5.65 12.89
N SER A 467 28.24 -4.47 12.36
CA SER A 467 29.15 -3.32 12.44
C SER A 467 29.17 -2.60 13.80
N GLU A 468 28.16 -2.81 14.65
CA GLU A 468 28.05 -2.17 15.97
C GLU A 468 28.44 -3.10 17.15
N ILE A 469 28.76 -4.37 16.89
CA ILE A 469 29.05 -5.35 17.95
C ILE A 469 30.52 -5.74 17.92
N ASP A 470 31.33 -5.01 18.68
CA ASP A 470 32.76 -5.27 18.89
C ASP A 470 33.00 -6.42 19.92
N SER A 471 32.03 -7.32 20.12
CA SER A 471 32.06 -8.31 21.20
C SER A 471 31.83 -9.76 20.78
N ASP A 472 32.45 -10.66 21.53
CA ASP A 472 32.50 -12.12 21.33
C ASP A 472 31.12 -12.75 21.05
N MET A 473 31.07 -13.72 20.14
CA MET A 473 29.87 -14.47 19.71
C MET A 473 29.00 -15.02 20.87
N GLU A 474 29.57 -15.25 22.05
CA GLU A 474 28.87 -15.67 23.26
C GLU A 474 27.91 -14.59 23.82
N GLU A 475 28.22 -13.32 23.63
CA GLU A 475 27.41 -12.20 24.13
C GLU A 475 26.14 -11.99 23.28
N ILE A 476 26.25 -12.18 21.96
CA ILE A 476 25.14 -12.18 21.01
C ILE A 476 24.14 -13.30 21.32
N GLU A 477 24.62 -14.53 21.54
CA GLU A 477 23.77 -15.65 21.93
C GLU A 477 23.09 -15.42 23.28
N THR A 478 23.75 -14.72 24.21
CA THR A 478 23.20 -14.42 25.54
C THR A 478 22.14 -13.30 25.47
N LEU A 479 22.27 -12.34 24.56
CA LEU A 479 21.29 -11.26 24.32
C LEU A 479 19.98 -11.78 23.72
N ILE A 480 20.08 -12.68 22.73
CA ILE A 480 18.94 -13.38 22.11
C ILE A 480 18.09 -14.13 23.15
N ARG A 481 18.70 -14.61 24.23
CA ARG A 481 18.06 -15.47 25.25
C ARG A 481 17.22 -14.71 26.29
N ARG A 482 17.27 -13.37 26.37
CA ARG A 482 16.82 -12.62 27.56
C ARG A 482 15.43 -11.97 27.54
N PHE A 483 14.68 -11.91 26.42
CA PHE A 483 13.38 -11.18 26.38
C PHE A 483 12.32 -11.83 25.48
N SER A 484 11.03 -11.65 25.84
CA SER A 484 10.03 -12.73 25.79
C SER A 484 8.56 -12.25 25.62
N SER A 485 8.22 -11.60 24.51
CA SER A 485 6.80 -11.35 24.15
C SER A 485 6.58 -11.38 22.64
N LEU A 486 5.44 -11.92 22.21
CA LEU A 486 4.95 -11.88 20.84
C LEU A 486 4.05 -10.66 20.66
N CYS A 487 4.43 -9.75 19.77
CA CYS A 487 3.64 -8.59 19.40
C CYS A 487 3.03 -8.83 18.03
N ILE A 488 1.71 -8.91 17.95
CA ILE A 488 0.96 -9.14 16.73
C ILE A 488 0.53 -7.78 16.17
N PHE A 489 0.76 -7.58 14.88
CA PHE A 489 0.39 -6.42 14.10
C PHE A 489 -0.50 -6.86 12.94
N ASP A 490 -1.59 -6.14 12.71
CA ASP A 490 -2.43 -6.29 11.51
C ASP A 490 -1.91 -5.32 10.44
N PHE A 491 -1.15 -5.79 9.45
CA PHE A 491 -0.42 -4.97 8.46
C PHE A 491 -0.22 -5.68 7.12
N ASP A 492 -0.30 -4.94 5.99
CA ASP A 492 0.10 -5.41 4.66
C ASP A 492 1.39 -4.76 4.14
N PRO A 493 2.46 -5.55 4.04
CA PRO A 493 3.66 -5.05 3.38
C PRO A 493 3.55 -5.05 1.83
N ILE A 494 2.46 -5.53 1.20
CA ILE A 494 2.30 -5.74 -0.26
C ILE A 494 2.01 -4.41 -0.97
N ARG A 495 1.32 -3.46 -0.31
CA ARG A 495 0.91 -2.17 -0.89
C ARG A 495 2.05 -1.35 -1.48
N ILE A 496 3.28 -1.47 -0.96
CA ILE A 496 4.41 -0.72 -1.51
C ILE A 496 4.61 -1.00 -3.00
N LYS A 497 4.35 -2.22 -3.52
CA LYS A 497 4.48 -2.48 -4.98
C LYS A 497 3.22 -2.18 -5.81
N ARG A 498 2.01 -2.22 -5.23
CA ARG A 498 0.76 -1.95 -6.00
C ARG A 498 0.49 -0.45 -6.17
N GLU A 499 1.00 0.40 -5.29
CA GLU A 499 1.01 1.85 -5.51
C GLU A 499 2.19 2.31 -6.38
N LEU A 500 3.26 1.52 -6.48
CA LEU A 500 4.43 1.77 -7.35
C LEU A 500 4.22 1.44 -8.83
N MET A 501 3.02 1.02 -9.26
CA MET A 501 2.64 1.05 -10.69
C MET A 501 2.14 2.45 -11.11
N LEU A 502 2.23 3.44 -10.22
CA LEU A 502 2.16 4.86 -10.54
C LEU A 502 3.56 5.48 -10.35
N ASN A 503 4.23 5.72 -11.47
CA ASN A 503 5.46 6.52 -11.64
C ASN A 503 6.73 6.09 -10.88
N GLU A 504 7.68 5.51 -11.61
CA GLU A 504 9.08 5.22 -11.22
C GLU A 504 9.96 6.48 -11.00
N SER A 505 9.49 7.54 -10.33
CA SER A 505 10.31 8.77 -10.23
C SER A 505 10.39 9.47 -8.87
N GLU A 506 9.91 8.88 -7.77
CA GLU A 506 10.20 9.41 -6.42
C GLU A 506 10.25 8.26 -5.40
N ILE A 507 11.45 7.79 -5.07
CA ILE A 507 11.71 7.13 -3.80
C ILE A 507 12.84 7.91 -3.12
N ASP A 508 12.47 8.83 -2.23
CA ASP A 508 13.34 9.20 -1.12
C ASP A 508 13.17 8.10 -0.05
N ILE A 509 14.24 7.33 0.17
CA ILE A 509 14.38 6.39 1.28
C ILE A 509 14.56 7.23 2.55
N PHE A 510 13.68 7.06 3.54
CA PHE A 510 13.69 7.86 4.78
C PHE A 510 14.21 7.01 5.95
N ASP A 511 15.42 7.31 6.42
CA ASP A 511 16.02 6.83 7.68
C ASP A 511 15.40 7.62 8.86
N PRO A 512 14.84 6.99 9.92
CA PRO A 512 14.19 7.72 11.00
C PRO A 512 15.14 8.30 12.05
N LYS A 513 16.48 8.16 11.96
CA LYS A 513 17.38 8.74 12.98
C LYS A 513 18.67 9.40 12.49
N ASN A 514 19.15 9.20 11.27
CA ASN A 514 20.26 9.98 10.74
C ASN A 514 20.06 10.29 9.25
N ASP A 515 20.53 11.47 8.82
CA ASP A 515 20.47 11.97 7.44
C ASP A 515 21.49 11.24 6.54
N SER A 516 21.37 9.91 6.45
CA SER A 516 22.14 9.08 5.53
C SER A 516 21.21 8.15 4.79
N ILE A 517 21.12 8.35 3.47
CA ILE A 517 20.74 7.32 2.51
C ILE A 517 21.54 6.07 2.89
N LEU A 518 20.88 4.94 3.21
CA LEU A 518 21.54 3.64 3.24
C LEU A 518 22.20 3.46 1.87
N GLY A 519 23.52 3.54 1.86
CA GLY A 519 24.31 3.80 0.68
C GLY A 519 23.98 2.92 -0.52
N VAL A 520 24.31 3.48 -1.67
CA VAL A 520 25.32 2.82 -2.48
C VAL A 520 26.48 2.47 -1.55
N TRP A 521 26.42 1.30 -0.90
CA TRP A 521 27.54 0.81 -0.12
C TRP A 521 28.62 0.41 -1.11
N GLY A 522 29.71 1.16 -1.07
CA GLY A 522 30.79 1.12 -2.06
C GLY A 522 31.52 -0.21 -2.09
N GLU A 523 32.03 -0.53 -3.28
CA GLU A 523 33.22 -1.36 -3.56
C GLU A 523 33.55 -2.51 -2.58
N GLY A 524 32.53 -3.21 -2.07
CA GLY A 524 32.64 -4.45 -1.32
C GLY A 524 32.25 -5.64 -2.19
N LEU A 525 32.85 -6.81 -1.95
CA LEU A 525 32.55 -8.07 -2.64
C LEU A 525 31.12 -8.53 -2.33
N SER A 526 30.13 -8.10 -3.11
CA SER A 526 28.77 -8.65 -3.08
C SER A 526 28.62 -9.80 -4.07
N LEU A 527 27.90 -10.86 -3.67
CA LEU A 527 27.49 -11.94 -4.57
C LEU A 527 26.64 -11.40 -5.72
N ARG A 528 25.77 -10.43 -5.47
CA ARG A 528 24.93 -9.82 -6.51
C ARG A 528 25.76 -9.16 -7.61
N SER A 529 26.73 -8.29 -7.27
CA SER A 529 27.60 -7.68 -8.28
C SER A 529 28.34 -8.75 -9.07
N THR A 530 28.81 -9.80 -8.40
CA THR A 530 29.56 -10.91 -9.00
C THR A 530 28.74 -11.76 -9.99
N PHE A 531 27.41 -11.87 -9.81
CA PHE A 531 26.53 -12.65 -10.70
C PHE A 531 25.78 -11.81 -11.75
N VAL A 532 25.79 -10.47 -11.65
CA VAL A 532 24.88 -9.58 -12.40
C VAL A 532 25.64 -8.52 -13.23
N GLU A 533 26.96 -8.61 -13.44
CA GLU A 533 27.68 -7.64 -14.31
C GLU A 533 27.14 -7.64 -15.77
N GLY A 534 26.32 -6.62 -16.10
CA GLY A 534 25.66 -6.42 -17.40
C GLY A 534 24.14 -6.23 -17.28
N GLU A 535 23.47 -5.67 -18.30
CA GLU A 535 22.00 -5.56 -18.36
C GLU A 535 21.32 -6.95 -18.31
N HIS A 536 21.14 -7.49 -17.11
CA HIS A 536 20.54 -8.80 -16.87
C HIS A 536 19.12 -8.68 -16.31
N ALA A 537 18.22 -9.59 -16.72
CA ALA A 537 16.78 -9.54 -16.43
C ALA A 537 16.37 -9.79 -14.95
N ALA A 538 17.33 -9.98 -14.04
CA ALA A 538 17.09 -10.27 -12.62
C ALA A 538 17.00 -9.01 -11.71
N ASP A 539 17.04 -7.81 -12.29
CA ASP A 539 16.91 -6.54 -11.56
C ASP A 539 15.45 -6.04 -11.48
N ALA A 540 14.56 -6.86 -10.93
CA ALA A 540 13.18 -6.44 -10.68
C ALA A 540 12.99 -5.87 -9.24
N PRO A 541 12.03 -4.92 -9.02
CA PRO A 541 11.85 -4.21 -7.73
C PRO A 541 11.37 -5.06 -6.54
N PHE A 542 11.42 -6.39 -6.61
CA PHE A 542 10.94 -7.25 -5.52
C PHE A 542 11.74 -7.05 -4.22
N ALA A 543 12.99 -6.57 -4.33
CA ALA A 543 13.95 -6.36 -3.25
C ALA A 543 13.61 -5.23 -2.26
N LEU A 544 12.74 -4.28 -2.61
CA LEU A 544 12.50 -3.07 -1.81
C LEU A 544 11.74 -3.32 -0.47
N ARG A 545 11.24 -4.54 -0.23
CA ARG A 545 10.34 -4.84 0.90
C ARG A 545 11.04 -5.25 2.20
N LYS A 546 12.33 -5.63 2.17
CA LYS A 546 13.12 -5.98 3.37
C LYS A 546 13.55 -4.73 4.15
N THR A 547 13.80 -3.63 3.43
CA THR A 547 14.25 -2.35 4.00
C THR A 547 13.17 -1.70 4.87
N LEU A 548 11.92 -1.65 4.42
CA LEU A 548 10.86 -0.91 5.13
C LEU A 548 10.42 -1.47 6.50
N ILE A 549 10.55 -2.77 6.75
CA ILE A 549 10.22 -3.36 8.05
C ILE A 549 11.38 -3.14 9.03
N ASN A 550 12.63 -3.33 8.58
CA ASN A 550 13.82 -3.11 9.40
C ASN A 550 14.07 -1.61 9.69
N GLU A 551 13.92 -0.73 8.69
CA GLU A 551 14.09 0.72 8.81
C GLU A 551 13.10 1.35 9.81
N ARG A 552 11.90 0.79 9.96
CA ARG A 552 10.86 1.34 10.86
C ARG A 552 10.90 0.80 12.27
N LEU A 553 11.54 -0.35 12.49
CA LEU A 553 11.42 -1.09 13.75
C LEU A 553 12.74 -1.27 14.51
N GLY A 554 13.92 -0.96 13.96
CA GLY A 554 15.20 -0.99 14.69
C GLY A 554 15.82 -2.39 14.81
N HIS A 555 17.10 -2.45 15.20
CA HIS A 555 18.00 -3.59 14.96
C HIS A 555 17.91 -4.79 15.92
N HIS A 556 16.82 -5.01 16.68
CA HIS A 556 16.79 -6.01 17.77
C HIS A 556 15.50 -6.86 17.88
N TYR A 557 14.88 -7.24 16.75
CA TYR A 557 13.57 -7.91 16.77
C TYR A 557 13.54 -9.14 15.86
N TYR A 558 12.80 -10.18 16.27
CA TYR A 558 12.43 -11.27 15.37
C TYR A 558 11.09 -10.93 14.76
N VAL A 559 10.95 -11.00 13.45
CA VAL A 559 9.66 -10.77 12.80
C VAL A 559 9.26 -12.07 12.12
N MET A 560 8.28 -12.73 12.72
CA MET A 560 7.53 -13.83 12.11
C MET A 560 6.28 -13.22 11.51
N VAL A 561 5.72 -13.80 10.47
CA VAL A 561 4.44 -13.33 9.94
C VAL A 561 3.60 -14.60 9.74
N ASP A 562 2.29 -14.52 9.83
CA ASP A 562 1.37 -15.65 9.61
C ASP A 562 0.30 -15.33 8.55
N GLU A 563 -0.63 -16.26 8.33
CA GLU A 563 -1.75 -16.11 7.41
C GLU A 563 -2.71 -14.97 7.77
N GLU A 564 -2.48 -14.12 8.77
CA GLU A 564 -3.35 -12.99 9.13
C GLU A 564 -2.60 -11.78 9.69
N HIS A 565 -1.42 -11.98 10.28
CA HIS A 565 -0.73 -11.00 11.12
C HIS A 565 0.79 -11.00 10.92
N VAL A 566 1.43 -9.87 11.25
CA VAL A 566 2.87 -9.75 11.47
C VAL A 566 3.15 -9.92 12.96
N ILE A 567 3.94 -10.90 13.35
CA ILE A 567 4.29 -11.23 14.74
C ILE A 567 5.75 -10.87 15.01
N MET A 568 5.98 -9.81 15.78
CA MET A 568 7.31 -9.46 16.25
C MET A 568 7.60 -10.07 17.62
N VAL A 569 8.67 -10.85 17.75
CA VAL A 569 9.23 -11.18 19.06
C VAL A 569 10.12 -10.03 19.49
N LEU A 570 9.68 -9.30 20.52
CA LEU A 570 10.47 -8.20 21.08
C LEU A 570 11.62 -8.75 21.93
N VAL A 571 12.86 -8.47 21.54
CA VAL A 571 14.01 -8.56 22.45
C VAL A 571 14.12 -7.19 23.13
N GLN A 572 13.96 -7.08 24.46
CA GLN A 572 14.23 -5.79 25.11
C GLN A 572 15.74 -5.51 25.01
N PRO A 573 16.15 -4.29 24.64
CA PRO A 573 17.48 -3.82 24.95
C PRO A 573 17.59 -3.65 26.47
N TRP A 574 18.75 -4.00 27.02
CA TRP A 574 19.03 -3.78 28.43
C TRP A 574 18.78 -2.31 28.83
N GLU A 575 18.08 -2.10 29.94
CA GLU A 575 18.02 -0.81 30.60
C GLU A 575 19.43 -0.44 31.07
N ARG A 576 19.89 0.77 30.73
CA ARG A 576 21.05 1.44 31.35
C ARG A 576 20.94 1.36 32.88
N ALA A 577 21.56 0.34 33.46
CA ALA A 577 21.78 0.22 34.89
C ALA A 577 23.26 -0.13 35.11
N GLY A 578 24.07 0.91 35.27
CA GLY A 578 25.51 0.76 35.37
C GLY A 578 26.28 1.92 35.99
N ALA A 579 25.72 2.64 36.98
CA ALA A 579 26.53 3.30 38.00
C ALA A 579 25.77 3.47 39.34
N LEU A 580 26.04 2.58 40.30
CA LEU A 580 26.03 2.76 41.78
C LEU A 580 24.69 3.19 42.43
N LYS A 581 24.04 2.46 43.36
CA LYS A 581 24.54 1.79 44.57
C LYS A 581 23.41 0.95 45.23
N ILE A 582 23.84 -0.05 46.00
CA ILE A 582 23.09 -1.01 46.80
C ILE A 582 22.30 -0.33 47.95
N ASP A 583 21.06 -0.74 48.21
CA ASP A 583 20.70 -1.22 49.55
C ASP A 583 19.58 -2.27 49.55
N ARG A 584 19.77 -3.27 50.40
CA ARG A 584 19.03 -4.52 50.57
C ARG A 584 18.08 -4.39 51.77
N SER A 585 16.77 -4.54 51.55
CA SER A 585 15.87 -5.06 52.59
C SER A 585 14.49 -5.46 52.01
N ALA A 586 14.37 -6.77 51.71
CA ALA A 586 13.26 -7.72 51.98
C ALA A 586 11.79 -7.24 52.19
N PRO A 587 10.76 -8.14 52.10
CA PRO A 587 10.57 -9.34 51.27
C PRO A 587 9.14 -9.48 50.64
N HIS A 588 9.04 -10.40 49.66
CA HIS A 588 7.90 -11.23 49.18
C HIS A 588 6.41 -10.93 49.47
N LYS A 589 5.62 -10.83 48.36
CA LYS A 589 4.32 -11.52 47.96
C LYS A 589 3.12 -11.56 48.95
N PRO A 590 1.83 -11.81 48.53
CA PRO A 590 1.29 -12.22 47.23
C PRO A 590 -0.01 -11.48 46.77
N ILE A 591 -0.55 -11.97 45.65
CA ILE A 591 -1.74 -11.55 44.88
C ILE A 591 -3.04 -12.15 45.50
N VAL A 592 -4.19 -11.53 45.15
CA VAL A 592 -5.57 -12.07 45.02
C VAL A 592 -6.55 -11.71 46.15
N SER A 593 -7.54 -10.85 45.88
CA SER A 593 -8.94 -11.28 45.68
C SER A 593 -9.94 -10.11 45.56
N ARG A 594 -11.02 -10.43 44.84
CA ARG A 594 -12.17 -9.67 44.40
C ARG A 594 -13.06 -9.07 45.52
N LEU A 595 -13.74 -7.99 45.12
CA LEU A 595 -15.13 -7.62 45.44
C LEU A 595 -15.48 -7.37 46.92
N SER A 596 -15.76 -6.12 47.27
CA SER A 596 -17.13 -5.69 47.60
C SER A 596 -17.20 -4.20 47.96
N ARG A 597 -18.30 -3.58 47.53
CA ARG A 597 -18.71 -2.22 47.83
C ARG A 597 -19.00 -2.07 49.33
N GLN A 598 -18.59 -0.95 49.92
CA GLN A 598 -19.42 0.11 50.55
C GLN A 598 -18.69 0.79 51.73
N THR A 599 -18.37 2.08 51.49
CA THR A 599 -18.52 3.23 52.40
C THR A 599 -18.48 2.99 53.91
N THR A 600 -17.48 3.54 54.62
CA THR A 600 -17.61 4.84 55.32
C THR A 600 -16.29 5.29 55.94
N PHE A 601 -16.10 6.60 55.92
CA PHE A 601 -14.90 7.36 56.26
C PHE A 601 -14.57 7.39 57.75
N THR A 602 -13.28 7.44 58.08
CA THR A 602 -12.65 8.37 59.03
C THR A 602 -11.12 8.16 59.01
N THR A 603 -10.20 9.08 59.31
CA THR A 603 -10.12 10.55 59.30
C THR A 603 -8.63 10.87 59.46
N ASN A 604 -8.10 11.71 58.56
CA ASN A 604 -7.01 12.67 58.74
C ASN A 604 -5.69 12.23 59.40
N GLN A 605 -4.78 11.69 58.57
CA GLN A 605 -3.40 12.21 58.44
C GLN A 605 -2.70 11.71 57.16
N ARG A 606 -3.45 11.65 56.05
CA ARG A 606 -2.95 11.48 54.66
C ARG A 606 -3.42 12.65 53.78
N LEU A 607 -3.50 13.82 54.40
CA LEU A 607 -4.10 15.06 53.91
C LEU A 607 -3.03 16.13 53.58
N GLN A 608 -1.82 15.73 53.17
CA GLN A 608 -0.84 16.70 52.67
C GLN A 608 -0.01 16.25 51.46
N SER A 609 -0.02 14.97 51.07
CA SER A 609 0.65 14.52 49.82
C SER A 609 -0.30 14.07 48.70
N ILE A 610 -1.61 14.06 48.97
CA ILE A 610 -2.67 14.08 47.93
C ILE A 610 -3.11 15.53 47.64
N LEU A 611 -2.51 16.51 48.33
CA LEU A 611 -2.74 17.95 48.17
C LEU A 611 -1.63 18.64 47.34
N ASN A 612 -1.16 17.96 46.29
CA ASN A 612 -0.77 18.63 45.05
C ASN A 612 -1.60 18.00 43.92
N HIS A 613 -2.93 18.13 44.08
CA HIS A 613 -3.77 18.46 42.94
C HIS A 613 -3.05 19.58 42.18
N THR A 614 -2.50 19.27 41.02
CA THR A 614 -2.37 20.27 39.97
C THR A 614 -3.80 20.76 39.79
N THR A 615 -4.06 21.98 40.25
CA THR A 615 -5.15 22.80 39.76
C THR A 615 -5.31 22.51 38.28
N MET A 616 -6.37 21.78 37.88
CA MET A 616 -6.79 21.86 36.49
C MET A 616 -7.08 23.34 36.30
N ALA A 617 -6.17 24.05 35.65
CA ALA A 617 -6.43 25.40 35.23
C ALA A 617 -7.77 25.37 34.49
N ALA A 618 -8.69 26.27 34.82
CA ALA A 618 -9.96 26.36 34.13
C ALA A 618 -9.73 26.33 32.61
N PRO A 619 -10.57 25.66 31.80
CA PRO A 619 -10.35 25.57 30.37
C PRO A 619 -10.12 26.96 29.76
N VAL A 620 -8.90 27.19 29.28
CA VAL A 620 -8.47 28.51 28.78
C VAL A 620 -8.65 28.62 27.27
N GLY A 621 -8.60 27.51 26.55
CA GLY A 621 -8.61 27.47 25.09
C GLY A 621 -9.98 27.71 24.49
N ASP A 622 -10.08 28.71 23.62
CA ASP A 622 -11.27 28.97 22.79
C ASP A 622 -11.39 27.94 21.66
N ILE A 623 -10.26 27.48 21.10
CA ILE A 623 -10.21 26.51 20.00
C ILE A 623 -8.90 25.72 20.04
N GLY A 624 -8.94 24.45 19.64
CA GLY A 624 -7.77 23.59 19.48
C GLY A 624 -7.41 23.43 18.02
N LEU A 625 -6.12 23.29 17.70
CA LEU A 625 -5.67 22.93 16.35
C LEU A 625 -4.66 21.78 16.39
N ILE A 626 -4.96 20.72 15.63
CA ILE A 626 -4.14 19.53 15.44
C ILE A 626 -3.43 19.64 14.09
N GLY A 627 -2.09 19.63 14.12
CA GLY A 627 -1.25 19.65 12.91
C GLY A 627 -0.46 20.95 12.77
N LEU A 628 0.83 20.91 13.11
CA LEU A 628 1.72 22.09 13.14
C LEU A 628 2.65 22.16 11.93
N ALA A 629 2.11 21.90 10.74
CA ALA A 629 2.77 22.32 9.50
C ALA A 629 2.61 23.84 9.29
N VAL A 630 3.25 24.38 8.26
CA VAL A 630 3.23 25.82 7.92
C VAL A 630 1.81 26.42 7.94
N MET A 631 0.84 25.75 7.30
CA MET A 631 -0.56 26.22 7.28
C MET A 631 -1.19 26.25 8.69
N GLY A 632 -0.94 25.23 9.52
CA GLY A 632 -1.51 25.11 10.85
C GLY A 632 -0.93 26.14 11.82
N GLN A 633 0.39 26.32 11.80
CA GLN A 633 1.07 27.33 12.62
C GLN A 633 0.56 28.75 12.31
N ASN A 634 0.50 29.10 11.02
CA ASN A 634 0.04 30.42 10.59
C ASN A 634 -1.43 30.68 10.93
N LEU A 635 -2.29 29.66 10.83
CA LEU A 635 -3.70 29.78 11.23
C LEU A 635 -3.85 29.96 12.75
N ILE A 636 -3.04 29.25 13.56
CA ILE A 636 -3.00 29.44 15.02
C ILE A 636 -2.56 30.87 15.36
N LEU A 637 -1.48 31.37 14.76
CA LEU A 637 -0.99 32.73 14.97
C LEU A 637 -2.03 33.78 14.58
N ASN A 638 -2.72 33.58 13.46
CA ASN A 638 -3.81 34.46 13.03
C ASN A 638 -4.93 34.49 14.08
N MET A 639 -5.43 33.33 14.52
CA MET A 639 -6.45 33.26 15.56
C MET A 639 -6.00 33.92 16.88
N ASN A 640 -4.74 33.73 17.28
CA ASN A 640 -4.16 34.39 18.45
C ASN A 640 -4.17 35.93 18.31
N ASP A 641 -3.79 36.46 17.15
CA ASP A 641 -3.79 37.91 16.90
C ASP A 641 -5.20 38.52 16.92
N LYS A 642 -6.24 37.70 16.68
CA LYS A 642 -7.66 38.10 16.83
C LYS A 642 -8.18 37.96 18.26
N GLY A 643 -7.31 37.63 19.21
CA GLY A 643 -7.62 37.55 20.64
C GLY A 643 -8.14 36.20 21.11
N PHE A 644 -8.04 35.14 20.29
CA PHE A 644 -8.45 33.80 20.69
C PHE A 644 -7.29 33.02 21.33
N THR A 645 -7.58 32.32 22.42
CA THR A 645 -6.61 31.42 23.04
C THR A 645 -6.65 30.07 22.31
N VAL A 646 -5.57 29.74 21.61
CA VAL A 646 -5.50 28.51 20.79
C VAL A 646 -4.69 27.43 21.49
N VAL A 647 -5.22 26.21 21.55
CA VAL A 647 -4.48 25.05 22.06
C VAL A 647 -3.84 24.29 20.90
N ALA A 648 -2.52 24.38 20.80
CA ALA A 648 -1.72 23.76 19.75
C ALA A 648 -1.40 22.30 20.11
N TYR A 649 -1.67 21.37 19.20
CA TYR A 649 -1.30 19.97 19.34
C TYR A 649 -0.73 19.40 18.04
N ASN A 650 0.21 18.46 18.16
CA ASN A 650 0.74 17.71 17.03
C ASN A 650 1.14 16.31 17.49
N ARG A 651 0.94 15.30 16.63
CA ARG A 651 1.30 13.89 16.90
C ARG A 651 2.74 13.73 17.39
N THR A 652 3.67 14.46 16.75
CA THR A 652 5.05 14.58 17.21
C THR A 652 5.11 15.79 18.12
N THR A 653 5.17 15.57 19.43
CA THR A 653 5.06 16.61 20.47
C THR A 653 6.23 17.59 20.46
N SER A 654 7.42 17.20 20.00
CA SER A 654 8.55 18.12 19.85
C SER A 654 8.27 19.30 18.90
N LYS A 655 7.32 19.15 17.96
CA LYS A 655 6.87 20.27 17.11
C LYS A 655 6.04 21.31 17.90
N VAL A 656 5.36 20.88 18.96
CA VAL A 656 4.65 21.79 19.87
C VAL A 656 5.66 22.64 20.64
N ASP A 657 6.70 22.00 21.19
CA ASP A 657 7.77 22.71 21.90
C ASP A 657 8.49 23.70 20.99
N HIS A 658 8.87 23.29 19.79
CA HIS A 658 9.51 24.17 18.81
C HIS A 658 8.64 25.38 18.49
N PHE A 659 7.36 25.17 18.20
CA PHE A 659 6.44 26.25 17.85
C PHE A 659 6.27 27.26 19.00
N LEU A 660 6.10 26.78 20.23
CA LEU A 660 5.96 27.65 21.42
C LEU A 660 7.23 28.42 21.77
N GLN A 661 8.40 27.84 21.50
CA GLN A 661 9.70 28.46 21.78
C GLN A 661 10.13 29.46 20.70
N ASN A 662 9.57 29.34 19.48
CA ASN A 662 9.92 30.17 18.33
C ASN A 662 8.73 31.04 17.89
N GLU A 663 7.96 30.62 16.90
CA GLU A 663 6.97 31.46 16.20
C GLU A 663 5.84 31.92 17.13
N ALA A 664 5.44 31.10 18.11
CA ALA A 664 4.40 31.43 19.10
C ALA A 664 4.97 32.01 20.42
N LYS A 665 6.26 32.31 20.49
CA LYS A 665 6.88 32.87 21.71
C LYS A 665 6.27 34.22 22.06
N GLY A 666 5.80 34.36 23.31
CA GLY A 666 5.19 35.60 23.81
C GLY A 666 3.73 35.81 23.40
N THR A 667 3.09 34.79 22.84
CA THR A 667 1.65 34.79 22.52
C THR A 667 0.83 34.14 23.64
N ASN A 668 -0.50 34.10 23.49
CA ASN A 668 -1.41 33.40 24.40
C ASN A 668 -1.66 31.94 23.98
N ILE A 669 -0.87 31.41 23.05
CA ILE A 669 -1.00 30.04 22.55
C ILE A 669 -0.52 29.05 23.62
N VAL A 670 -1.27 27.97 23.82
CA VAL A 670 -0.97 26.94 24.82
C VAL A 670 -0.70 25.61 24.10
N GLY A 671 0.35 24.89 24.47
CA GLY A 671 0.61 23.54 23.96
C GLY A 671 -0.21 22.47 24.69
N ALA A 672 -0.56 21.40 24.00
CA ALA A 672 -0.96 20.13 24.60
C ALA A 672 -0.02 19.01 24.13
N TYR A 673 0.13 17.97 24.95
CA TYR A 673 1.04 16.84 24.72
C TYR A 673 0.29 15.51 24.61
N SER A 674 -1.02 15.51 24.79
CA SER A 674 -1.93 14.40 24.48
C SER A 674 -3.29 14.92 23.99
N ILE A 675 -4.09 14.06 23.37
CA ILE A 675 -5.46 14.39 22.94
C ILE A 675 -6.38 14.63 24.14
N GLU A 676 -6.19 13.87 25.22
CA GLU A 676 -6.91 14.08 26.48
C GLU A 676 -6.60 15.47 27.05
N GLU A 677 -5.33 15.87 27.06
CA GLU A 677 -4.92 17.19 27.52
C GLU A 677 -5.45 18.32 26.62
N LEU A 678 -5.43 18.11 25.30
CA LEU A 678 -6.06 19.03 24.35
C LEU A 678 -7.54 19.23 24.68
N ALA A 679 -8.30 18.15 24.84
CA ALA A 679 -9.73 18.22 25.16
C ALA A 679 -10.01 18.85 26.54
N ALA A 680 -9.15 18.60 27.53
CA ALA A 680 -9.28 19.16 28.88
C ALA A 680 -9.01 20.68 28.92
N LYS A 681 -8.15 21.20 28.04
CA LYS A 681 -7.80 22.63 27.96
C LYS A 681 -8.84 23.49 27.24
N LEU A 682 -9.81 22.89 26.56
CA LEU A 682 -10.78 23.58 25.71
C LEU A 682 -12.10 23.91 26.42
N LYS A 683 -12.61 25.12 26.20
CA LYS A 683 -13.95 25.55 26.64
C LYS A 683 -15.04 24.75 25.91
N THR A 684 -16.14 24.45 26.60
CA THR A 684 -17.30 23.76 26.01
C THR A 684 -18.25 24.74 25.27
N PRO A 685 -18.89 24.34 24.16
CA PRO A 685 -18.60 23.12 23.39
C PRO A 685 -17.18 23.19 22.80
N ARG A 686 -16.43 22.10 22.91
CA ARG A 686 -15.03 22.00 22.45
C ARG A 686 -15.00 22.17 20.94
N LYS A 687 -14.05 22.96 20.45
CA LYS A 687 -13.87 23.26 19.02
C LYS A 687 -12.47 22.83 18.61
N ILE A 688 -12.34 21.86 17.71
CA ILE A 688 -11.04 21.27 17.36
C ILE A 688 -10.88 21.25 15.85
N ILE A 689 -9.93 22.04 15.34
CA ILE A 689 -9.51 22.04 13.93
C ILE A 689 -8.45 20.96 13.72
N MET A 690 -8.61 20.17 12.67
CA MET A 690 -7.58 19.26 12.17
C MET A 690 -7.06 19.80 10.85
N LEU A 691 -5.78 20.16 10.83
CA LEU A 691 -5.05 20.59 9.64
C LEU A 691 -3.95 19.57 9.31
N VAL A 692 -4.40 18.34 9.02
CA VAL A 692 -3.54 17.18 8.80
C VAL A 692 -3.67 16.69 7.36
N LYS A 693 -2.86 15.69 6.97
CA LYS A 693 -2.97 15.06 5.65
C LYS A 693 -4.40 14.51 5.47
N ALA A 694 -5.06 14.85 4.37
CA ALA A 694 -6.39 14.34 4.04
C ALA A 694 -6.41 12.81 3.93
N GLY A 695 -7.58 12.20 4.13
CA GLY A 695 -7.77 10.75 4.15
C GLY A 695 -7.62 10.15 5.54
N ASP A 696 -6.97 8.98 5.64
CA ASP A 696 -6.92 8.15 6.85
C ASP A 696 -6.41 8.87 8.11
N ALA A 697 -5.52 9.85 7.97
CA ALA A 697 -5.01 10.60 9.12
C ALA A 697 -6.11 11.43 9.80
N VAL A 698 -7.06 11.99 9.04
CA VAL A 698 -8.23 12.69 9.59
C VAL A 698 -9.10 11.71 10.36
N ASP A 699 -9.44 10.56 9.78
CA ASP A 699 -10.27 9.56 10.45
C ASP A 699 -9.62 9.00 11.71
N SER A 700 -8.30 8.78 11.69
CA SER A 700 -7.53 8.35 12.86
C SER A 700 -7.61 9.35 14.02
N PHE A 701 -7.49 10.65 13.74
CA PHE A 701 -7.66 11.68 14.77
C PHE A 701 -9.10 11.75 15.27
N ILE A 702 -10.09 11.65 14.38
CA ILE A 702 -11.50 11.60 14.78
C ILE A 702 -11.74 10.47 15.78
N GLN A 703 -11.25 9.25 15.51
CA GLN A 703 -11.41 8.11 16.42
C GLN A 703 -10.73 8.32 17.77
N GLN A 704 -9.57 8.98 17.79
CA GLN A 704 -8.88 9.29 19.04
C GLN A 704 -9.58 10.42 19.82
N LEU A 705 -10.26 11.36 19.14
CA LEU A 705 -10.95 12.46 19.79
C LEU A 705 -12.26 12.01 20.44
N ILE A 706 -13.05 11.14 19.78
CA ILE A 706 -14.39 10.72 20.23
C ILE A 706 -14.46 10.35 21.73
N PRO A 707 -13.54 9.56 22.31
CA PRO A 707 -13.60 9.19 23.73
C PRO A 707 -13.45 10.36 24.72
N HIS A 708 -12.95 11.51 24.26
CA HIS A 708 -12.67 12.69 25.09
C HIS A 708 -13.63 13.87 24.80
N LEU A 709 -14.65 13.64 23.96
CA LEU A 709 -15.65 14.65 23.60
C LEU A 709 -17.02 14.32 24.18
N GLU A 710 -17.82 15.36 24.37
CA GLU A 710 -19.18 15.28 24.87
C GLU A 710 -20.18 15.73 23.79
N LYS A 711 -21.46 15.40 23.96
CA LYS A 711 -22.49 15.78 22.98
C LYS A 711 -22.51 17.29 22.74
N GLY A 712 -22.53 17.69 21.48
CA GLY A 712 -22.45 19.09 21.05
C GLY A 712 -21.03 19.61 20.80
N ASP A 713 -19.98 18.86 21.12
CA ASP A 713 -18.61 19.20 20.74
C ASP A 713 -18.40 19.12 19.22
N ILE A 714 -17.47 19.93 18.72
CA ILE A 714 -17.32 20.25 17.30
C ILE A 714 -15.93 19.83 16.82
N ILE A 715 -15.93 18.93 15.84
CA ILE A 715 -14.74 18.53 15.09
C ILE A 715 -14.75 19.23 13.74
N ILE A 716 -13.66 19.91 13.39
CA ILE A 716 -13.51 20.66 12.17
C ILE A 716 -12.35 20.07 11.37
N ASP A 717 -12.62 19.52 10.19
CA ASP A 717 -11.58 19.15 9.24
C ASP A 717 -11.28 20.35 8.34
N GLY A 718 -10.10 20.96 8.51
CA GLY A 718 -9.64 22.10 7.72
C GLY A 718 -8.70 21.72 6.57
N GLY A 719 -8.54 20.41 6.31
CA GLY A 719 -7.69 19.89 5.26
C GLY A 719 -8.26 20.06 3.85
N ASN A 720 -7.55 19.55 2.85
CA ASN A 720 -8.07 19.40 1.49
C ASN A 720 -8.73 18.01 1.34
N SER A 721 -9.71 17.70 2.20
CA SER A 721 -10.42 16.41 2.16
C SER A 721 -11.39 16.32 0.99
N TYR A 722 -11.63 15.11 0.49
CA TYR A 722 -12.62 14.86 -0.55
C TYR A 722 -14.03 14.97 0.04
N TYR A 723 -14.95 15.64 -0.66
CA TYR A 723 -16.27 15.98 -0.09
C TYR A 723 -17.13 14.76 0.32
N PRO A 724 -17.07 13.57 -0.33
CA PRO A 724 -17.82 12.41 0.11
C PRO A 724 -17.35 11.86 1.46
N ASP A 725 -16.05 11.99 1.78
CA ASP A 725 -15.56 11.66 3.12
C ASP A 725 -16.16 12.58 4.17
N SER A 726 -16.39 13.85 3.82
CA SER A 726 -17.01 14.83 4.71
C SER A 726 -18.51 14.55 4.90
N ILE A 727 -19.21 14.14 3.84
CA ILE A 727 -20.60 13.67 3.94
C ILE A 727 -20.69 12.48 4.90
N ARG A 728 -19.82 11.49 4.73
CA ARG A 728 -19.74 10.31 5.59
C ARG A 728 -19.44 10.68 7.04
N ARG A 729 -18.39 11.48 7.29
CA ARG A 729 -17.96 11.92 8.63
C ARG A 729 -19.04 12.73 9.34
N THR A 730 -19.75 13.61 8.60
CA THR A 730 -20.88 14.37 9.16
C THR A 730 -21.93 13.42 9.74
N LYS A 731 -22.38 12.46 8.92
CA LYS A 731 -23.37 11.47 9.35
C LYS A 731 -22.90 10.65 10.55
N GLU A 732 -21.69 10.09 10.50
CA GLU A 732 -21.15 9.22 11.56
C GLU A 732 -20.96 9.93 12.90
N LEU A 733 -20.66 11.24 12.89
CA LEU A 733 -20.46 12.03 14.10
C LEU A 733 -21.78 12.54 14.68
N GLU A 734 -22.73 12.93 13.83
CA GLU A 734 -24.08 13.30 14.27
C GLU A 734 -24.79 12.14 14.95
N GLU A 735 -24.63 10.90 14.46
CA GLU A 735 -25.14 9.68 15.11
C GLU A 735 -24.58 9.48 16.53
N LYS A 736 -23.40 10.04 16.84
CA LYS A 736 -22.78 10.02 18.17
C LYS A 736 -23.11 11.26 19.01
N GLY A 737 -23.91 12.18 18.48
CA GLY A 737 -24.24 13.46 19.10
C GLY A 737 -23.11 14.50 19.05
N LEU A 738 -22.12 14.30 18.19
CA LEU A 738 -21.04 15.25 17.90
C LEU A 738 -21.37 16.03 16.62
N LEU A 739 -20.81 17.22 16.49
CA LEU A 739 -21.00 18.06 15.31
C LEU A 739 -19.74 18.06 14.46
N PHE A 740 -19.88 17.98 13.14
CA PHE A 740 -18.75 17.96 12.22
C PHE A 740 -18.81 19.12 11.24
N VAL A 741 -17.66 19.74 10.95
CA VAL A 741 -17.53 20.77 9.91
C VAL A 741 -16.36 20.43 9.01
N GLY A 742 -16.62 20.18 7.72
CA GLY A 742 -15.59 20.18 6.70
C GLY A 742 -15.40 21.59 6.17
N SER A 743 -14.23 22.19 6.34
CA SER A 743 -13.95 23.57 5.96
C SER A 743 -12.77 23.68 5.01
N GLY A 744 -13.03 24.17 3.80
CA GLY A 744 -11.97 24.56 2.91
C GLY A 744 -11.20 25.77 3.42
N VAL A 745 -9.87 25.67 3.49
CA VAL A 745 -8.97 26.80 3.82
C VAL A 745 -8.15 27.17 2.59
N SER A 746 -8.27 28.39 2.07
CA SER A 746 -7.52 28.86 0.89
C SER A 746 -6.73 30.14 1.20
N GLY A 747 -5.58 30.31 0.54
CA GLY A 747 -4.70 31.47 0.69
C GLY A 747 -3.20 31.21 0.81
N GLY A 748 -2.81 29.94 0.85
CA GLY A 748 -1.41 29.58 1.09
C GLY A 748 -0.95 30.00 2.48
N GLU A 749 0.37 30.03 2.67
CA GLU A 749 1.01 30.37 3.94
C GLU A 749 0.65 31.79 4.41
N GLU A 750 0.84 32.77 3.53
CA GLU A 750 0.57 34.18 3.84
C GLU A 750 -0.92 34.44 4.10
N GLY A 751 -1.80 33.82 3.30
CA GLY A 751 -3.24 33.89 3.53
C GLY A 751 -3.62 33.29 4.89
N ALA A 752 -3.09 32.12 5.26
CA ALA A 752 -3.38 31.55 6.58
C ALA A 752 -2.97 32.48 7.73
N ARG A 753 -1.86 33.20 7.59
CA ARG A 753 -1.31 34.10 8.62
C ARG A 753 -2.10 35.39 8.82
N HIS A 754 -2.61 35.97 7.74
CA HIS A 754 -3.19 37.32 7.76
C HIS A 754 -4.70 37.37 7.49
N GLY A 755 -5.24 36.32 6.87
CA GLY A 755 -6.65 36.21 6.55
C GLY A 755 -6.90 35.24 5.39
N PRO A 756 -7.24 33.97 5.65
CA PRO A 756 -7.58 33.03 4.59
C PRO A 756 -9.03 33.22 4.14
N SER A 757 -9.39 32.61 3.02
CA SER A 757 -10.80 32.31 2.71
C SER A 757 -11.17 31.00 3.41
N LEU A 758 -12.26 31.01 4.18
CA LEU A 758 -12.74 29.85 4.95
C LEU A 758 -14.13 29.44 4.47
N MET A 759 -14.29 28.16 4.15
CA MET A 759 -15.47 27.60 3.48
C MET A 759 -16.13 26.51 4.33
N PRO A 760 -16.64 26.79 5.55
CA PRO A 760 -17.23 25.78 6.43
C PRO A 760 -18.56 25.23 5.91
N GLY A 761 -18.73 23.91 5.93
CA GLY A 761 -20.01 23.21 5.76
C GLY A 761 -20.04 21.90 6.54
N GLY A 762 -21.22 21.34 6.80
CA GLY A 762 -21.37 20.17 7.69
C GLY A 762 -22.63 20.22 8.53
N SER A 763 -22.47 20.00 9.85
CA SER A 763 -23.53 20.13 10.84
C SER A 763 -23.82 21.61 11.11
N GLU A 764 -24.96 22.12 10.62
CA GLU A 764 -25.33 23.54 10.74
C GLU A 764 -25.37 24.03 12.20
N ALA A 765 -25.74 23.15 13.15
CA ALA A 765 -25.73 23.45 14.57
C ALA A 765 -24.35 23.87 15.14
N ALA A 766 -23.24 23.55 14.44
CA ALA A 766 -21.90 23.98 14.84
C ALA A 766 -21.63 25.44 14.49
N TRP A 767 -22.31 25.98 13.46
CA TRP A 767 -21.99 27.29 12.89
C TRP A 767 -22.03 28.42 13.91
N PRO A 768 -23.06 28.59 14.77
CA PRO A 768 -23.09 29.66 15.76
C PRO A 768 -21.90 29.67 16.71
N ALA A 769 -21.35 28.48 17.05
CA ALA A 769 -20.25 28.33 17.98
C ALA A 769 -18.87 28.63 17.36
N ILE A 770 -18.73 28.49 16.04
CA ILE A 770 -17.45 28.73 15.34
C ILE A 770 -17.43 30.03 14.53
N LYS A 771 -18.60 30.61 14.23
CA LYS A 771 -18.78 31.76 13.34
C LYS A 771 -17.88 32.94 13.69
N GLU A 772 -17.84 33.35 14.96
CA GLU A 772 -17.03 34.51 15.36
C GLU A 772 -15.53 34.27 15.14
N ILE A 773 -15.03 33.08 15.50
CA ILE A 773 -13.62 32.70 15.31
C ILE A 773 -13.28 32.71 13.82
N PHE A 774 -14.10 32.04 13.01
CA PHE A 774 -13.87 31.90 11.59
C PHE A 774 -13.94 33.24 10.85
N GLN A 775 -14.98 34.04 11.11
CA GLN A 775 -15.16 35.32 10.41
C GLN A 775 -14.11 36.37 10.80
N LYS A 776 -13.64 36.43 12.05
CA LYS A 776 -12.54 37.32 12.45
C LYS A 776 -11.18 36.88 11.91
N THR A 777 -10.98 35.58 11.76
CA THR A 777 -9.73 34.99 11.27
C THR A 777 -9.62 35.11 9.75
N ALA A 778 -10.74 35.08 9.03
CA ALA A 778 -10.79 35.19 7.57
C ALA A 778 -10.31 36.56 7.05
N ALA A 779 -9.95 36.61 5.76
CA ALA A 779 -9.74 37.88 5.06
C ALA A 779 -10.98 38.77 5.14
N GLN A 780 -10.77 40.09 5.11
CA GLN A 780 -11.84 41.08 5.10
C GLN A 780 -11.82 41.83 3.77
N VAL A 781 -12.96 41.95 3.10
CA VAL A 781 -13.13 42.78 1.90
C VAL A 781 -14.20 43.81 2.23
N GLY A 782 -13.75 45.02 2.58
CA GLY A 782 -14.62 46.02 3.19
C GLY A 782 -15.11 45.54 4.56
N PRO A 783 -16.41 45.64 4.88
CA PRO A 783 -16.97 45.12 6.14
C PRO A 783 -17.22 43.60 6.12
N ASP A 784 -17.09 42.95 4.96
CA ASP A 784 -17.50 41.55 4.79
C ASP A 784 -16.34 40.58 5.04
N PRO A 785 -16.51 39.58 5.91
CA PRO A 785 -15.54 38.50 6.04
C PRO A 785 -15.62 37.56 4.83
N CYS A 786 -14.47 37.09 4.35
CA CYS A 786 -14.35 36.02 3.36
C CYS A 786 -14.59 34.64 3.99
N CYS A 787 -15.67 34.53 4.75
CA CYS A 787 -16.14 33.32 5.40
C CYS A 787 -17.64 33.39 5.68
N ASP A 788 -18.37 32.37 5.23
CA ASP A 788 -19.78 32.16 5.57
C ASP A 788 -20.10 30.65 5.54
N TRP A 789 -21.30 30.28 5.96
CA TRP A 789 -21.76 28.89 5.91
C TRP A 789 -22.05 28.44 4.47
N MET A 790 -21.38 27.39 4.02
CA MET A 790 -21.48 26.88 2.64
C MET A 790 -22.67 25.95 2.43
N GLY A 791 -23.17 25.31 3.50
CA GLY A 791 -24.26 24.36 3.41
C GLY A 791 -24.00 23.07 4.21
N PRO A 792 -24.90 22.10 4.11
CA PRO A 792 -24.85 20.90 4.93
C PRO A 792 -23.77 19.91 4.46
N THR A 793 -23.47 18.95 5.32
CA THR A 793 -22.62 17.77 5.04
C THR A 793 -21.26 18.09 4.39
N GLY A 794 -21.08 17.80 3.11
CA GLY A 794 -19.82 17.96 2.38
C GLY A 794 -19.64 19.32 1.68
N ALA A 795 -20.61 20.24 1.78
CA ALA A 795 -20.66 21.44 0.94
C ALA A 795 -19.39 22.31 1.02
N GLY A 796 -18.82 22.49 2.22
CA GLY A 796 -17.62 23.31 2.41
C GLY A 796 -16.39 22.79 1.65
N HIS A 797 -16.10 21.49 1.76
CA HIS A 797 -15.02 20.87 1.00
C HIS A 797 -15.33 20.75 -0.49
N TYR A 798 -16.60 20.64 -0.87
CA TYR A 798 -17.00 20.65 -2.27
C TYR A 798 -16.75 22.01 -2.94
N VAL A 799 -17.16 23.11 -2.30
CA VAL A 799 -16.85 24.47 -2.77
C VAL A 799 -15.34 24.67 -2.89
N LYS A 800 -14.56 24.17 -1.92
CA LYS A 800 -13.09 24.23 -1.98
C LYS A 800 -12.48 23.42 -3.12
N MET A 801 -13.05 22.26 -3.43
CA MET A 801 -12.62 21.45 -4.57
C MET A 801 -12.84 22.22 -5.88
N VAL A 802 -14.02 22.80 -6.07
CA VAL A 802 -14.34 23.60 -7.27
C VAL A 802 -13.45 24.85 -7.36
N HIS A 803 -13.21 25.55 -6.24
CA HIS A 803 -12.23 26.64 -6.16
C HIS A 803 -10.87 26.22 -6.73
N ASN A 804 -10.33 25.07 -6.30
CA ASN A 804 -9.03 24.58 -6.79
C ASN A 804 -9.07 24.20 -8.28
N GLY A 805 -10.21 23.75 -8.78
CA GLY A 805 -10.41 23.54 -10.21
C GLY A 805 -10.32 24.85 -10.99
N ILE A 806 -11.03 25.89 -10.53
CA ILE A 806 -10.98 27.24 -11.13
C ILE A 806 -9.57 27.81 -11.06
N GLU A 807 -8.86 27.63 -9.94
CA GLU A 807 -7.45 28.02 -9.78
C GLU A 807 -6.57 27.40 -10.88
N TYR A 808 -6.77 26.11 -11.19
CA TYR A 808 -6.03 25.43 -12.26
C TYR A 808 -6.35 26.03 -13.63
N GLY A 809 -7.62 26.35 -13.88
CA GLY A 809 -8.05 27.04 -15.10
C GLY A 809 -7.39 28.40 -15.28
N ASP A 810 -7.44 29.25 -14.25
CA ASP A 810 -6.85 30.59 -14.28
C ASP A 810 -5.33 30.54 -14.51
N MET A 811 -4.62 29.66 -13.81
CA MET A 811 -3.17 29.48 -14.01
C MET A 811 -2.85 29.04 -15.44
N GLN A 812 -3.63 28.11 -16.01
CA GLN A 812 -3.41 27.61 -17.36
C GLN A 812 -3.68 28.70 -18.41
N LEU A 813 -4.74 29.50 -18.24
CA LEU A 813 -5.04 30.61 -19.14
C LEU A 813 -3.93 31.68 -19.13
N ILE A 814 -3.39 32.00 -17.96
CA ILE A 814 -2.26 32.92 -17.81
C ILE A 814 -1.00 32.35 -18.48
N ALA A 815 -0.73 31.04 -18.31
CA ALA A 815 0.38 30.37 -18.96
C ALA A 815 0.26 30.39 -20.49
N GLU A 816 -0.95 30.22 -21.04
CA GLU A 816 -1.21 30.33 -22.48
C GLU A 816 -0.99 31.76 -22.99
N ALA A 817 -1.46 32.78 -22.27
CA ALA A 817 -1.18 34.18 -22.62
C ALA A 817 0.33 34.47 -22.62
N TYR A 818 1.06 34.01 -21.60
CA TYR A 818 2.52 34.11 -21.55
C TYR A 818 3.19 33.42 -22.75
N ASP A 819 2.78 32.20 -23.10
CA ASP A 819 3.42 31.45 -24.20
C ASP A 819 3.16 32.09 -25.57
N ILE A 820 1.97 32.68 -25.77
CA ILE A 820 1.65 33.47 -26.97
C ILE A 820 2.52 34.72 -27.07
N LEU A 821 2.72 35.46 -25.97
CA LEU A 821 3.59 36.65 -25.96
C LEU A 821 5.06 36.26 -26.20
N LYS A 822 5.53 35.20 -25.54
CA LYS A 822 6.92 34.75 -25.61
C LYS A 822 7.27 34.08 -26.94
N ARG A 823 6.58 33.00 -27.31
CA ARG A 823 6.88 32.24 -28.53
C ARG A 823 6.25 32.84 -29.78
N GLY A 824 5.03 33.38 -29.65
CA GLY A 824 4.29 33.99 -30.76
C GLY A 824 4.83 35.36 -31.15
N LEU A 825 4.82 36.32 -30.21
CA LEU A 825 5.31 37.68 -30.47
C LEU A 825 6.82 37.87 -30.28
N GLY A 826 7.51 36.92 -29.64
CA GLY A 826 8.96 36.99 -29.44
C GLY A 826 9.39 37.99 -28.37
N LEU A 827 8.52 38.33 -27.42
CA LEU A 827 8.81 39.32 -26.38
C LEU A 827 9.68 38.74 -25.26
N HIS A 828 10.51 39.59 -24.66
CA HIS A 828 11.32 39.25 -23.49
C HIS A 828 10.49 39.30 -22.20
N GLU A 829 10.89 38.55 -21.17
CA GLU A 829 10.14 38.42 -19.90
C GLU A 829 9.82 39.76 -19.23
N ASP A 830 10.73 40.75 -19.31
CA ASP A 830 10.51 42.09 -18.74
C ASP A 830 9.41 42.88 -19.48
N GLU A 831 9.32 42.73 -20.81
CA GLU A 831 8.24 43.33 -21.61
C GLU A 831 6.91 42.66 -21.30
N ILE A 832 6.91 41.33 -21.18
CA ILE A 832 5.73 40.54 -20.82
C ILE A 832 5.26 40.94 -19.41
N ALA A 833 6.17 41.14 -18.46
CA ALA A 833 5.84 41.64 -17.13
C ALA A 833 5.16 43.01 -17.17
N GLY A 834 5.63 43.93 -18.04
CA GLY A 834 5.00 45.23 -18.23
C GLY A 834 3.56 45.13 -18.77
N ILE A 835 3.29 44.13 -19.63
CA ILE A 835 1.93 43.85 -20.14
C ILE A 835 1.04 43.31 -19.02
N PHE A 836 1.48 42.30 -18.27
CA PHE A 836 0.70 41.78 -17.14
C PHE A 836 0.48 42.83 -16.05
N GLU A 837 1.46 43.72 -15.81
CA GLU A 837 1.29 44.86 -14.89
C GLU A 837 0.20 45.83 -15.36
N LYS A 838 0.10 46.08 -16.67
CA LYS A 838 -0.98 46.89 -17.25
C LYS A 838 -2.33 46.17 -17.08
N TRP A 839 -2.41 44.89 -17.40
CA TRP A 839 -3.64 44.09 -17.25
C TRP A 839 -4.12 44.02 -15.80
N ASN A 840 -3.20 44.01 -14.83
CA ASN A 840 -3.53 44.01 -13.41
C ASN A 840 -4.16 45.32 -12.91
N LYS A 841 -4.21 46.37 -13.74
CA LYS A 841 -4.86 47.65 -13.42
C LYS A 841 -6.23 47.78 -14.10
N GLY A 842 -6.68 46.72 -14.79
CA GLY A 842 -7.91 46.69 -15.58
C GLY A 842 -8.86 45.57 -15.16
N VAL A 843 -9.56 44.97 -16.13
CA VAL A 843 -10.58 43.92 -15.89
C VAL A 843 -10.00 42.60 -15.39
N LEU A 844 -8.68 42.42 -15.51
CA LEU A 844 -7.95 41.23 -15.06
C LEU A 844 -7.26 41.42 -13.69
N ASP A 845 -7.50 42.53 -12.98
CA ASP A 845 -6.96 42.77 -11.63
C ASP A 845 -7.24 41.56 -10.71
N SER A 846 -6.16 40.85 -10.39
CA SER A 846 -6.19 39.61 -9.65
C SER A 846 -4.83 39.25 -9.09
N PHE A 847 -4.84 38.50 -7.99
CA PHE A 847 -3.62 38.04 -7.35
C PHE A 847 -2.73 37.20 -8.27
N LEU A 848 -3.32 36.32 -9.09
CA LEU A 848 -2.54 35.49 -10.01
C LEU A 848 -1.81 36.34 -11.08
N ILE A 849 -2.42 37.40 -11.60
CA ILE A 849 -1.78 38.31 -12.56
C ILE A 849 -0.68 39.13 -11.87
N GLU A 850 -0.91 39.57 -10.64
CA GLU A 850 0.08 40.27 -9.81
C GLU A 850 1.34 39.41 -9.59
N ILE A 851 1.17 38.17 -9.08
CA ILE A 851 2.33 37.30 -8.83
C ILE A 851 3.01 36.88 -10.13
N THR A 852 2.28 36.71 -11.24
CA THR A 852 2.90 36.45 -12.55
C THR A 852 3.80 37.61 -12.97
N THR A 853 3.37 38.85 -12.75
CA THR A 853 4.20 40.05 -12.98
C THR A 853 5.49 40.00 -12.15
N ASN A 854 5.37 39.69 -10.85
CA ASN A 854 6.51 39.62 -9.94
C ASN A 854 7.48 38.48 -10.31
N ILE A 855 6.94 37.30 -10.67
CA ILE A 855 7.72 36.13 -11.10
C ILE A 855 8.52 36.44 -12.38
N LEU A 856 7.92 37.13 -13.36
CA LEU A 856 8.60 37.49 -14.61
C LEU A 856 9.72 38.51 -14.40
N LYS A 857 9.57 39.42 -13.43
CA LYS A 857 10.60 40.40 -13.06
C LYS A 857 11.74 39.82 -12.23
N PHE A 858 11.52 38.67 -11.58
CA PHE A 858 12.51 38.08 -10.68
C PHE A 858 13.69 37.51 -11.47
N LYS A 859 14.89 38.03 -11.21
CA LYS A 859 16.15 37.58 -11.80
C LYS A 859 16.91 36.70 -10.82
N ASP A 860 17.61 35.71 -11.34
CA ASP A 860 18.59 34.93 -10.59
C ASP A 860 19.91 35.70 -10.43
N GLU A 861 20.87 35.16 -9.68
CA GLU A 861 22.17 35.80 -9.39
C GLU A 861 22.99 36.15 -10.64
N ASP A 862 22.77 35.45 -11.75
CA ASP A 862 23.41 35.71 -13.05
C ASP A 862 22.68 36.77 -13.91
N GLY A 863 21.57 37.32 -13.42
CA GLY A 863 20.77 38.34 -14.11
C GLY A 863 19.72 37.79 -15.09
N GLU A 864 19.68 36.48 -15.33
CA GLU A 864 18.67 35.83 -16.17
C GLU A 864 17.32 35.74 -15.42
N PRO A 865 16.17 35.86 -16.11
CA PRO A 865 14.86 35.66 -15.47
C PRO A 865 14.73 34.24 -14.90
N MET A 866 14.44 34.10 -13.60
CA MET A 866 14.39 32.78 -12.93
C MET A 866 13.39 31.82 -13.60
N VAL A 867 12.27 32.36 -14.10
CA VAL A 867 11.23 31.57 -14.78
C VAL A 867 11.73 30.78 -15.99
N THR A 868 12.82 31.21 -16.66
CA THR A 868 13.37 30.49 -17.82
C THR A 868 14.19 29.26 -17.43
N LYS A 869 14.57 29.15 -16.14
CA LYS A 869 15.35 28.05 -15.58
C LYS A 869 14.50 26.99 -14.89
N ILE A 870 13.24 27.31 -14.58
CA ILE A 870 12.32 26.39 -13.91
C ILE A 870 11.94 25.27 -14.88
N LEU A 871 12.05 24.02 -14.40
CA LEU A 871 11.61 22.85 -15.15
C LEU A 871 10.09 22.92 -15.41
N ASP A 872 9.70 22.82 -16.68
CA ASP A 872 8.31 22.86 -17.16
C ASP A 872 7.56 21.54 -16.89
N LYS A 873 7.55 21.11 -15.62
CA LYS A 873 6.91 19.89 -15.12
C LYS A 873 5.98 20.25 -13.96
N ALA A 874 4.71 20.57 -14.27
CA ALA A 874 3.76 21.01 -13.26
C ALA A 874 3.27 19.85 -12.38
N GLY A 875 3.55 19.93 -11.08
CA GLY A 875 2.97 19.03 -10.07
C GLY A 875 1.47 19.28 -9.85
N GLN A 876 0.79 18.29 -9.25
CA GLN A 876 -0.57 18.45 -8.75
C GLN A 876 -0.82 17.60 -7.50
N LYS A 877 -1.53 18.17 -6.52
CA LYS A 877 -1.89 17.48 -5.26
C LYS A 877 -3.23 16.72 -5.35
N GLY A 878 -3.75 16.51 -6.56
CA GLY A 878 -4.97 15.74 -6.84
C GLY A 878 -6.29 16.51 -6.79
N THR A 879 -6.39 17.64 -6.11
CA THR A 879 -7.68 18.34 -5.92
C THR A 879 -8.28 18.91 -7.21
N GLY A 880 -7.47 19.42 -8.14
CA GLY A 880 -7.97 19.90 -9.44
C GLY A 880 -8.54 18.77 -10.30
N LYS A 881 -7.96 17.57 -10.22
CA LYS A 881 -8.47 16.37 -10.88
C LYS A 881 -9.86 15.99 -10.37
N TRP A 882 -10.12 16.13 -9.06
CA TRP A 882 -11.44 15.80 -8.50
C TRP A 882 -12.55 16.66 -9.09
N THR A 883 -12.31 17.95 -9.38
CA THR A 883 -13.29 18.81 -10.06
C THR A 883 -13.63 18.29 -11.46
N ALA A 884 -12.61 17.90 -12.23
CA ALA A 884 -12.82 17.35 -13.58
C ALA A 884 -13.54 16.00 -13.55
N VAL A 885 -13.21 15.13 -12.59
CA VAL A 885 -13.90 13.83 -12.40
C VAL A 885 -15.34 14.04 -11.98
N ASN A 886 -15.60 14.91 -10.99
CA ASN A 886 -16.95 15.21 -10.55
C ASN A 886 -17.81 15.84 -11.67
N ALA A 887 -17.21 16.63 -12.55
CA ALA A 887 -17.90 17.13 -13.75
C ALA A 887 -18.34 16.00 -14.70
N LEU A 888 -17.50 14.99 -14.90
CA LEU A 888 -17.84 13.80 -15.69
C LEU A 888 -18.97 13.01 -15.01
N ASP A 889 -18.88 12.80 -13.69
CA ASP A 889 -19.89 12.07 -12.91
C ASP A 889 -21.26 12.79 -12.92
N ALA A 890 -21.27 14.11 -12.77
CA ALA A 890 -22.47 14.95 -12.79
C ALA A 890 -23.00 15.24 -14.21
N GLY A 891 -22.27 14.82 -15.25
CA GLY A 891 -22.63 15.08 -16.66
C GLY A 891 -22.60 16.56 -17.04
N ILE A 892 -21.73 17.37 -16.42
CA ILE A 892 -21.60 18.81 -16.67
C ILE A 892 -20.34 19.12 -17.48
N PRO A 893 -20.44 19.93 -18.56
CA PRO A 893 -19.31 20.24 -19.44
C PRO A 893 -18.33 21.26 -18.84
N VAL A 894 -17.57 20.87 -17.82
CA VAL A 894 -16.52 21.70 -17.21
C VAL A 894 -15.20 21.52 -17.96
N THR A 895 -15.21 21.89 -19.23
CA THR A 895 -14.16 21.53 -20.18
C THR A 895 -12.84 22.25 -19.92
N LEU A 896 -12.86 23.52 -19.50
CA LEU A 896 -11.64 24.31 -19.29
C LEU A 896 -10.79 23.77 -18.14
N ILE A 897 -11.42 23.45 -17.02
CA ILE A 897 -10.74 22.83 -15.87
C ILE A 897 -10.22 21.44 -16.24
N GLY A 898 -10.97 20.67 -17.03
CA GLY A 898 -10.52 19.39 -17.57
C GLY A 898 -9.23 19.53 -18.39
N GLU A 899 -9.21 20.46 -19.34
CA GLU A 899 -8.01 20.75 -20.15
C GLU A 899 -6.85 21.29 -19.30
N ALA A 900 -7.11 22.10 -18.28
CA ALA A 900 -6.06 22.57 -17.37
C ALA A 900 -5.42 21.42 -16.58
N VAL A 901 -6.20 20.40 -16.20
CA VAL A 901 -5.66 19.17 -15.57
C VAL A 901 -4.84 18.38 -16.59
N PHE A 902 -5.34 18.19 -17.82
CA PHE A 902 -4.60 17.46 -18.85
C PHE A 902 -3.33 18.18 -19.31
N ALA A 903 -3.31 19.51 -19.35
CA ALA A 903 -2.11 20.31 -19.65
C ALA A 903 -1.01 20.07 -18.61
N ARG A 904 -1.35 19.92 -17.32
CA ARG A 904 -0.37 19.51 -16.29
C ARG A 904 0.14 18.10 -16.53
N CYS A 905 -0.74 17.15 -16.84
CA CYS A 905 -0.34 15.79 -17.21
C CYS A 905 0.61 15.77 -18.42
N LEU A 906 0.32 16.58 -19.45
CA LEU A 906 1.17 16.73 -20.63
C LEU A 906 2.53 17.34 -20.28
N SER A 907 2.58 18.31 -19.37
CA SER A 907 3.85 18.88 -18.88
C SER A 907 4.70 17.83 -18.15
N ALA A 908 4.06 16.88 -17.45
CA ALA A 908 4.72 15.85 -16.65
C ALA A 908 5.56 14.87 -17.48
N ILE A 909 5.16 14.58 -18.73
CA ILE A 909 5.88 13.69 -19.66
C ILE A 909 7.01 14.43 -20.41
N LYS A 910 7.86 15.17 -19.67
CA LYS A 910 8.88 16.07 -20.23
C LYS A 910 9.87 15.37 -21.15
N GLU A 911 10.32 14.18 -20.79
CA GLU A 911 11.30 13.41 -21.54
C GLU A 911 10.70 12.93 -22.87
N GLU A 912 9.42 12.54 -22.86
CA GLU A 912 8.68 12.18 -24.06
C GLU A 912 8.48 13.38 -24.98
N ARG A 913 8.05 14.54 -24.45
CA ARG A 913 7.96 15.79 -25.24
C ARG A 913 9.30 16.19 -25.84
N THR A 914 10.39 16.00 -25.10
CA THR A 914 11.75 16.30 -25.58
C THR A 914 12.11 15.42 -26.78
N ARG A 915 11.80 14.12 -26.74
CA ARG A 915 11.99 13.22 -27.90
C ARG A 915 11.05 13.60 -29.06
N ALA A 916 9.78 13.83 -28.77
CA ALA A 916 8.77 14.20 -29.76
C ALA A 916 9.16 15.48 -30.52
N SER A 917 9.72 16.49 -29.83
CA SER A 917 10.14 17.76 -30.43
C SER A 917 11.24 17.62 -31.51
N LYS A 918 11.98 16.50 -31.51
CA LYS A 918 13.04 16.23 -32.49
C LYS A 918 12.52 15.51 -33.74
N VAL A 919 11.32 14.94 -33.70
CA VAL A 919 10.78 14.08 -34.77
C VAL A 919 9.43 14.57 -35.33
N LEU A 920 8.68 15.37 -34.57
CA LEU A 920 7.42 15.96 -35.00
C LEU A 920 7.65 17.43 -35.41
N ASN A 921 7.34 17.76 -36.66
CA ASN A 921 7.44 19.13 -37.16
C ASN A 921 6.13 19.89 -36.90
N GLY A 922 6.26 21.14 -36.45
CA GLY A 922 5.16 22.12 -36.40
C GLY A 922 5.11 23.01 -37.65
N PRO A 923 4.17 23.96 -37.71
CA PRO A 923 4.16 24.99 -38.75
C PRO A 923 5.47 25.81 -38.72
N ALA A 924 5.88 26.31 -39.89
CA ALA A 924 7.05 27.18 -39.98
C ALA A 924 6.79 28.49 -39.23
N ARG A 925 7.79 28.95 -38.48
CA ARG A 925 7.68 30.21 -37.73
C ARG A 925 7.72 31.38 -38.72
N GLU A 926 6.60 32.06 -38.85
CA GLU A 926 6.51 33.34 -39.56
C GLU A 926 6.42 34.50 -38.57
N GLU A 927 7.07 35.61 -38.89
CA GLU A 927 6.91 36.85 -38.11
C GLU A 927 5.45 37.32 -38.16
N PHE A 928 4.96 37.84 -37.03
CA PHE A 928 3.63 38.42 -36.96
C PHE A 928 3.53 39.67 -37.86
N ARG A 929 2.59 39.67 -38.81
CA ARG A 929 2.41 40.75 -39.80
C ARG A 929 1.27 41.74 -39.46
N GLY A 930 0.70 41.65 -38.26
CA GLY A 930 -0.38 42.53 -37.80
C GLY A 930 0.08 43.64 -36.85
N ASP A 931 -0.86 44.43 -36.36
CA ASP A 931 -0.62 45.40 -35.28
C ASP A 931 -0.40 44.64 -33.96
N LYS A 932 0.84 44.71 -33.44
CA LYS A 932 1.24 44.04 -32.20
C LYS A 932 0.44 44.52 -30.99
N GLN A 933 0.17 45.83 -30.88
CA GLN A 933 -0.55 46.36 -29.72
C GLN A 933 -2.01 45.92 -29.76
N GLN A 934 -2.65 45.97 -30.93
CA GLN A 934 -4.01 45.45 -31.09
C GLN A 934 -4.07 43.95 -30.75
N PHE A 935 -3.07 43.16 -31.12
CA PHE A 935 -3.04 41.73 -30.79
C PHE A 935 -2.84 41.47 -29.29
N ILE A 936 -2.06 42.30 -28.60
CA ILE A 936 -1.91 42.24 -27.13
C ILE A 936 -3.25 42.59 -26.46
N ASP A 937 -3.94 43.62 -26.93
CA ASP A 937 -5.26 43.99 -26.39
C ASP A 937 -6.31 42.91 -26.70
N ASP A 938 -6.23 42.25 -27.87
CA ASP A 938 -7.06 41.09 -28.21
C ASP A 938 -6.79 39.89 -27.29
N LEU A 939 -5.52 39.67 -26.91
CA LEU A 939 -5.11 38.61 -26.00
C LEU A 939 -5.62 38.86 -24.56
N GLU A 940 -5.64 40.12 -24.12
CA GLU A 940 -6.28 40.51 -22.85
C GLU A 940 -7.77 40.10 -22.85
N GLN A 941 -8.47 40.40 -23.94
CA GLN A 941 -9.89 40.06 -24.11
C GLN A 941 -10.10 38.54 -24.22
N ALA A 942 -9.21 37.81 -24.90
CA ALA A 942 -9.24 36.35 -25.00
C ALA A 942 -9.10 35.68 -23.62
N LEU A 943 -8.16 36.19 -22.81
CA LEU A 943 -7.93 35.77 -21.44
C LEU A 943 -9.16 36.04 -20.57
N TYR A 944 -9.69 37.25 -20.64
CA TYR A 944 -10.88 37.65 -19.87
C TYR A 944 -12.13 36.83 -20.25
N ALA A 945 -12.41 36.66 -21.54
CA ALA A 945 -13.53 35.85 -22.03
C ALA A 945 -13.41 34.39 -21.58
N SER A 946 -12.22 33.81 -21.70
CA SER A 946 -12.01 32.41 -21.32
C SER A 946 -12.11 32.20 -19.81
N LYS A 947 -11.68 33.20 -19.01
CA LYS A 947 -11.90 33.23 -17.56
C LYS A 947 -13.39 33.24 -17.22
N ILE A 948 -14.21 34.07 -17.90
CA ILE A 948 -15.67 34.05 -17.74
C ILE A 948 -16.25 32.66 -17.99
N ILE A 949 -15.79 31.96 -19.03
CA ILE A 949 -16.25 30.60 -19.32
C ILE A 949 -15.86 29.61 -18.22
N SER A 950 -14.62 29.65 -17.74
CA SER A 950 -14.15 28.78 -16.65
C SER A 950 -15.04 28.90 -15.40
N TYR A 951 -15.33 30.14 -14.98
CA TYR A 951 -16.20 30.39 -13.84
C TYR A 951 -17.65 30.00 -14.13
N THR A 952 -18.17 30.28 -15.33
CA THR A 952 -19.52 29.83 -15.73
C THR A 952 -19.66 28.33 -15.56
N GLN A 953 -18.69 27.56 -16.07
CA GLN A 953 -18.65 26.10 -15.96
C GLN A 953 -18.55 25.63 -14.49
N GLY A 954 -17.70 26.27 -13.67
CA GLY A 954 -17.57 25.94 -12.25
C GLY A 954 -18.86 26.15 -11.46
N PHE A 955 -19.59 27.25 -11.70
CA PHE A 955 -20.88 27.50 -11.07
C PHE A 955 -22.00 26.58 -11.59
N MET A 956 -21.98 26.23 -12.88
CA MET A 956 -22.88 25.19 -13.43
C MET A 956 -22.70 23.85 -12.73
N LEU A 957 -21.44 23.46 -12.47
CA LEU A 957 -21.11 22.23 -11.75
C LEU A 957 -21.65 22.26 -10.32
N MET A 958 -21.38 23.35 -9.59
CA MET A 958 -21.89 23.51 -8.22
C MET A 958 -23.42 23.41 -8.17
N ARG A 959 -24.11 24.01 -9.14
CA ARG A 959 -25.57 23.95 -9.23
C ARG A 959 -26.11 22.55 -9.48
N GLN A 960 -25.50 21.80 -10.40
CA GLN A 960 -25.95 20.43 -10.68
C GLN A 960 -25.74 19.51 -9.47
N THR A 961 -24.56 19.55 -8.84
CA THR A 961 -24.29 18.71 -7.67
C THR A 961 -25.12 19.14 -6.45
N ALA A 962 -25.38 20.44 -6.28
CA ALA A 962 -26.29 20.91 -5.24
C ALA A 962 -27.70 20.32 -5.42
N LYS A 963 -28.21 20.27 -6.66
CA LYS A 963 -29.49 19.63 -6.98
C LYS A 963 -29.49 18.13 -6.69
N GLU A 964 -28.42 17.41 -7.03
CA GLU A 964 -28.29 15.96 -6.79
C GLU A 964 -28.22 15.60 -5.30
N LEU A 965 -27.56 16.45 -4.50
CA LEU A 965 -27.36 16.22 -3.06
C LEU A 965 -28.38 16.92 -2.17
N GLY A 966 -29.31 17.68 -2.75
CA GLY A 966 -30.30 18.46 -2.01
C GLY A 966 -29.69 19.58 -1.17
N TRP A 967 -28.61 20.20 -1.64
CA TRP A 967 -27.99 21.35 -0.99
C TRP A 967 -28.59 22.66 -1.49
N ASP A 968 -28.81 23.59 -0.57
CA ASP A 968 -29.17 24.97 -0.88
C ASP A 968 -27.91 25.86 -0.77
N LEU A 969 -27.20 26.02 -1.88
CA LEU A 969 -25.94 26.76 -1.93
C LEU A 969 -26.18 28.24 -2.25
N ASN A 970 -25.61 29.14 -1.44
CA ASN A 970 -25.63 30.57 -1.70
C ASN A 970 -24.49 30.97 -2.67
N TYR A 971 -24.76 30.98 -3.98
CA TYR A 971 -23.75 31.31 -5.00
C TYR A 971 -23.16 32.72 -4.87
N ALA A 972 -23.98 33.72 -4.50
CA ALA A 972 -23.49 35.06 -4.19
C ALA A 972 -22.53 35.03 -2.99
N GLY A 973 -22.88 34.28 -1.95
CA GLY A 973 -22.01 34.05 -0.78
C GLY A 973 -20.70 33.37 -1.15
N ILE A 974 -20.74 32.32 -1.97
CA ILE A 974 -19.54 31.62 -2.46
C ILE A 974 -18.62 32.58 -3.23
N ALA A 975 -19.17 33.36 -4.17
CA ALA A 975 -18.40 34.36 -4.90
C ALA A 975 -17.80 35.42 -3.96
N ARG A 976 -18.58 35.88 -2.97
CA ARG A 976 -18.18 36.88 -1.98
C ARG A 976 -16.97 36.43 -1.17
N ILE A 977 -16.95 35.18 -0.73
CA ILE A 977 -15.84 34.64 0.09
C ILE A 977 -14.59 34.35 -0.72
N TRP A 978 -14.68 34.24 -2.05
CA TRP A 978 -13.51 34.12 -2.92
C TRP A 978 -12.89 35.48 -3.27
N ARG A 979 -13.51 36.61 -2.94
CA ARG A 979 -12.97 37.95 -3.25
C ARG A 979 -11.67 38.28 -2.53
N GLY A 980 -11.36 37.59 -1.44
CA GLY A 980 -10.20 37.85 -0.60
C GLY A 980 -9.71 36.58 0.08
N GLY A 981 -8.46 36.61 0.52
CA GLY A 981 -7.82 35.51 1.25
C GLY A 981 -7.47 34.28 0.40
N CYS A 982 -8.22 33.93 -0.64
CA CYS A 982 -7.91 32.80 -1.52
C CYS A 982 -6.97 33.16 -2.68
N ILE A 983 -6.50 32.15 -3.42
CA ILE A 983 -5.58 32.32 -4.56
C ILE A 983 -6.27 32.98 -5.76
N ILE A 984 -7.54 32.66 -6.02
CA ILE A 984 -8.29 33.18 -7.18
C ILE A 984 -8.90 34.58 -6.95
N LYS A 985 -8.52 35.26 -5.86
CA LYS A 985 -9.05 36.58 -5.49
C LYS A 985 -8.83 37.59 -6.62
N SER A 986 -9.89 38.30 -6.98
CA SER A 986 -9.91 39.22 -8.13
C SER A 986 -11.09 40.18 -8.06
N VAL A 987 -10.98 41.34 -8.72
CA VAL A 987 -12.11 42.28 -8.85
C VAL A 987 -13.31 41.63 -9.57
N PHE A 988 -13.03 40.69 -10.48
CA PHE A 988 -13.98 39.88 -11.22
C PHE A 988 -15.01 39.14 -10.35
N LEU A 989 -14.62 38.75 -9.13
CA LEU A 989 -15.54 38.07 -8.20
C LEU A 989 -16.60 39.00 -7.61
N ASN A 990 -16.39 40.31 -7.61
CA ASN A 990 -17.45 41.27 -7.28
C ASN A 990 -18.57 41.21 -8.32
N ASP A 991 -18.22 41.13 -9.60
CA ASP A 991 -19.22 41.07 -10.68
C ASP A 991 -20.04 39.78 -10.60
N ILE A 992 -19.41 38.65 -10.26
CA ILE A 992 -20.12 37.38 -10.03
C ILE A 992 -21.05 37.50 -8.81
N THR A 993 -20.57 38.11 -7.73
CA THR A 993 -21.38 38.36 -6.52
C THR A 993 -22.62 39.19 -6.89
N ASN A 994 -22.44 40.29 -7.60
CA ASN A 994 -23.51 41.19 -8.03
C ASN A 994 -24.53 40.48 -8.95
N ALA A 995 -24.07 39.63 -9.86
CA ALA A 995 -24.94 38.88 -10.77
C ALA A 995 -25.88 37.93 -10.00
N TYR A 996 -25.35 37.20 -9.02
CA TYR A 996 -26.15 36.30 -8.18
C TYR A 996 -26.97 37.00 -7.10
N GLU A 997 -26.58 38.21 -6.67
CA GLU A 997 -27.43 39.05 -5.80
C GLU A 997 -28.62 39.64 -6.57
N LYS A 998 -28.42 40.00 -7.85
CA LYS A 998 -29.50 40.46 -8.74
C LYS A 998 -30.46 39.32 -9.09
N ASN A 999 -29.95 38.11 -9.33
CA ASN A 999 -30.73 36.93 -9.64
C ASN A 999 -30.15 35.68 -8.96
N HIS A 1000 -30.77 35.26 -7.86
CA HIS A 1000 -30.35 34.07 -7.11
C HIS A 1000 -30.49 32.76 -7.90
N ASP A 1001 -31.42 32.71 -8.85
CA ASP A 1001 -31.69 31.53 -9.70
C ASP A 1001 -30.94 31.58 -11.04
N LEU A 1002 -29.92 32.44 -11.17
CA LEU A 1002 -29.15 32.62 -12.40
C LEU A 1002 -28.52 31.29 -12.85
N GLU A 1003 -28.98 30.80 -14.01
CA GLU A 1003 -28.57 29.49 -14.49
C GLU A 1003 -27.15 29.43 -15.06
N SER A 1004 -26.67 30.56 -15.57
CA SER A 1004 -25.37 30.73 -16.19
C SER A 1004 -24.99 32.20 -16.11
N LEU A 1005 -23.73 32.48 -15.80
CA LEU A 1005 -23.20 33.86 -15.79
C LEU A 1005 -23.39 34.55 -17.14
N LEU A 1006 -23.43 33.79 -18.25
CA LEU A 1006 -23.61 34.34 -19.59
C LEU A 1006 -24.99 35.01 -19.83
N PHE A 1007 -25.96 34.78 -18.95
CA PHE A 1007 -27.27 35.43 -19.00
C PHE A 1007 -27.36 36.71 -18.15
N ASP A 1008 -26.34 37.01 -17.35
CA ASP A 1008 -26.26 38.31 -16.70
C ASP A 1008 -25.77 39.38 -17.69
N ASP A 1009 -26.33 40.59 -17.58
CA ASP A 1009 -26.10 41.70 -18.52
C ASP A 1009 -24.62 42.10 -18.60
N PHE A 1010 -23.89 42.07 -17.48
CA PHE A 1010 -22.48 42.46 -17.43
C PHE A 1010 -21.61 41.45 -18.18
N PHE A 1011 -21.72 40.16 -17.86
CA PHE A 1011 -20.94 39.11 -18.51
C PHE A 1011 -21.35 38.92 -19.97
N ASN A 1012 -22.63 39.09 -20.29
CA ASN A 1012 -23.11 39.05 -21.66
C ASN A 1012 -22.43 40.15 -22.50
N LYS A 1013 -22.42 41.39 -22.01
CA LYS A 1013 -21.75 42.51 -22.67
C LYS A 1013 -20.24 42.29 -22.78
N ALA A 1014 -19.61 41.83 -21.71
CA ALA A 1014 -18.17 41.55 -21.67
C ALA A 1014 -17.77 40.51 -22.73
N ILE A 1015 -18.48 39.37 -22.79
CA ILE A 1015 -18.23 38.34 -23.79
C ILE A 1015 -18.43 38.90 -25.19
N HIS A 1016 -19.51 39.63 -25.49
CA HIS A 1016 -19.73 40.26 -26.80
C HIS A 1016 -18.64 41.24 -27.24
N GLY A 1017 -18.08 42.01 -26.30
CA GLY A 1017 -16.92 42.85 -26.57
C GLY A 1017 -15.66 42.04 -26.91
N ALA A 1018 -15.44 40.91 -26.23
CA ALA A 1018 -14.22 40.14 -26.33
C ALA A 1018 -14.18 39.15 -27.53
N GLN A 1019 -15.32 38.64 -28.01
CA GLN A 1019 -15.36 37.56 -29.02
C GLN A 1019 -14.52 37.81 -30.27
N PRO A 1020 -14.50 39.03 -30.86
CA PRO A 1020 -13.70 39.28 -32.07
C PRO A 1020 -12.19 39.08 -31.84
N GLY A 1021 -11.65 39.65 -30.75
CA GLY A 1021 -10.24 39.49 -30.39
C GLY A 1021 -9.92 38.06 -29.98
N TRP A 1022 -10.80 37.45 -29.17
CA TRP A 1022 -10.67 36.07 -28.73
C TRP A 1022 -10.54 35.07 -29.90
N ARG A 1023 -11.37 35.22 -30.94
CA ARG A 1023 -11.29 34.37 -32.14
C ARG A 1023 -10.00 34.60 -32.93
N ARG A 1024 -9.56 35.85 -33.07
CA ARG A 1024 -8.29 36.18 -33.75
C ARG A 1024 -7.10 35.54 -33.05
N VAL A 1025 -7.06 35.62 -31.72
CA VAL A 1025 -6.01 35.01 -30.89
C VAL A 1025 -5.98 33.50 -31.05
N ASN A 1026 -7.12 32.80 -30.91
CA ASN A 1026 -7.17 31.34 -31.08
C ASN A 1026 -6.75 30.90 -32.49
N ALA A 1027 -7.21 31.61 -33.52
CA ALA A 1027 -6.84 31.33 -34.90
C ALA A 1027 -5.33 31.52 -35.12
N GLN A 1028 -4.77 32.63 -34.62
CA GLN A 1028 -3.36 32.94 -34.78
C GLN A 1028 -2.45 31.99 -33.99
N ALA A 1029 -2.83 31.62 -32.75
CA ALA A 1029 -2.10 30.63 -31.96
C ALA A 1029 -2.09 29.26 -32.64
N THR A 1030 -3.21 28.85 -33.24
CA THR A 1030 -3.31 27.63 -34.05
C THR A 1030 -2.36 27.67 -35.25
N LEU A 1031 -2.34 28.79 -36.00
CA LEU A 1031 -1.43 28.97 -37.13
C LEU A 1031 0.06 28.95 -36.73
N TRP A 1032 0.38 29.42 -35.52
CA TRP A 1032 1.73 29.36 -34.96
C TRP A 1032 2.11 28.01 -34.35
N GLY A 1033 1.15 27.08 -34.18
CA GLY A 1033 1.39 25.84 -33.46
C GLY A 1033 1.70 26.05 -31.97
N ILE A 1034 1.12 27.10 -31.37
CA ILE A 1034 1.19 27.35 -29.92
C ILE A 1034 0.01 26.65 -29.25
N PRO A 1035 0.23 25.76 -28.27
CA PRO A 1035 -0.85 25.02 -27.64
C PRO A 1035 -1.68 25.94 -26.75
N THR A 1036 -2.98 26.07 -27.06
CA THR A 1036 -3.93 26.87 -26.29
C THR A 1036 -5.14 26.04 -25.85
N PRO A 1037 -4.96 24.93 -25.11
CA PRO A 1037 -6.06 24.03 -24.78
C PRO A 1037 -7.18 24.72 -23.99
N ALA A 1038 -6.85 25.61 -23.04
CA ALA A 1038 -7.85 26.34 -22.25
C ALA A 1038 -8.58 27.42 -23.08
N PHE A 1039 -7.88 28.24 -23.88
CA PHE A 1039 -8.56 29.19 -24.76
C PHE A 1039 -9.41 28.51 -25.83
N SER A 1040 -8.95 27.39 -26.37
CA SER A 1040 -9.65 26.66 -27.44
C SER A 1040 -10.94 26.02 -26.92
N THR A 1041 -10.86 25.33 -25.78
CA THR A 1041 -12.03 24.67 -25.19
C THR A 1041 -13.05 25.67 -24.66
N ALA A 1042 -12.62 26.82 -24.14
CA ALA A 1042 -13.54 27.87 -23.72
C ALA A 1042 -14.33 28.45 -24.90
N LEU A 1043 -13.68 28.67 -26.06
CA LEU A 1043 -14.36 29.17 -27.26
C LEU A 1043 -15.32 28.12 -27.83
N ALA A 1044 -14.88 26.86 -27.86
CA ALA A 1044 -15.71 25.74 -28.30
C ALA A 1044 -16.95 25.55 -27.40
N PHE A 1045 -16.79 25.66 -26.07
CA PHE A 1045 -17.91 25.65 -25.14
C PHE A 1045 -18.87 26.81 -25.39
N PHE A 1046 -18.36 28.05 -25.53
CA PHE A 1046 -19.21 29.21 -25.80
C PHE A 1046 -20.03 29.04 -27.08
N ASP A 1047 -19.39 28.59 -28.17
CA ASP A 1047 -20.07 28.35 -29.45
C ASP A 1047 -21.05 27.18 -29.39
N GLY A 1048 -20.73 26.12 -28.64
CA GLY A 1048 -21.65 25.00 -28.39
C GLY A 1048 -22.86 25.44 -27.55
N TYR A 1049 -22.63 26.19 -26.47
CA TYR A 1049 -23.66 26.61 -25.51
C TYR A 1049 -24.69 27.56 -26.13
N ARG A 1050 -24.26 28.47 -27.01
CA ARG A 1050 -25.16 29.40 -27.70
C ARG A 1050 -25.87 28.83 -28.94
N SER A 1051 -25.59 27.57 -29.31
CA SER A 1051 -26.18 26.94 -30.49
C SER A 1051 -27.46 26.21 -30.12
N GLU A 1052 -28.61 26.66 -30.63
CA GLU A 1052 -29.91 26.01 -30.42
C GLU A 1052 -29.90 24.55 -30.90
N ILE A 1053 -29.25 24.30 -32.04
CA ILE A 1053 -29.11 22.97 -32.65
C ILE A 1053 -27.62 22.67 -32.79
N VAL A 1054 -27.17 21.58 -32.16
CA VAL A 1054 -25.81 21.05 -32.26
C VAL A 1054 -25.79 19.73 -33.04
N SER A 1055 -24.60 19.29 -33.44
CA SER A 1055 -24.40 18.04 -34.20
C SER A 1055 -24.71 16.76 -33.43
N ALA A 1056 -25.17 16.82 -32.18
CA ALA A 1056 -25.58 15.64 -31.41
C ALA A 1056 -26.74 14.85 -32.05
N ASN A 1057 -27.49 15.45 -32.98
CA ASN A 1057 -28.51 14.76 -33.77
C ASN A 1057 -27.94 13.61 -34.62
N ILE A 1058 -26.75 13.77 -35.24
CA ILE A 1058 -26.13 12.68 -36.02
C ILE A 1058 -25.60 11.59 -35.09
N LEU A 1059 -25.14 11.96 -33.89
CA LEU A 1059 -24.71 11.00 -32.86
C LEU A 1059 -25.91 10.14 -32.41
N GLN A 1060 -27.08 10.73 -32.19
CA GLN A 1060 -28.31 9.99 -31.89
C GLN A 1060 -28.72 9.09 -33.06
N ALA A 1061 -28.67 9.60 -34.30
CA ALA A 1061 -28.98 8.80 -35.49
C ALA A 1061 -28.01 7.61 -35.65
N GLN A 1062 -26.71 7.80 -35.41
CA GLN A 1062 -25.72 6.72 -35.42
C GLN A 1062 -26.02 5.67 -34.36
N ARG A 1063 -26.29 6.08 -33.11
CA ARG A 1063 -26.65 5.17 -32.01
C ARG A 1063 -27.92 4.37 -32.32
N ASP A 1064 -28.92 5.00 -32.91
CA ASP A 1064 -30.14 4.31 -33.33
C ASP A 1064 -29.87 3.37 -34.52
N TYR A 1065 -29.00 3.76 -35.46
CA TYR A 1065 -28.61 2.96 -36.61
C TYR A 1065 -27.93 1.65 -36.21
N PHE A 1066 -26.85 1.71 -35.40
CA PHE A 1066 -26.07 0.52 -35.08
C PHE A 1066 -26.60 -0.27 -33.89
N GLY A 1067 -27.36 0.37 -32.99
CA GLY A 1067 -27.73 -0.20 -31.69
C GLY A 1067 -29.21 -0.08 -31.32
N ALA A 1068 -30.06 0.45 -32.20
CA ALA A 1068 -31.49 0.67 -31.95
C ALA A 1068 -31.76 1.43 -30.63
N HIS A 1069 -30.84 2.33 -30.26
CA HIS A 1069 -30.87 3.09 -29.01
C HIS A 1069 -31.94 4.17 -28.94
N THR A 1070 -32.76 4.31 -29.98
CA THR A 1070 -33.83 5.32 -30.12
C THR A 1070 -33.31 6.77 -30.15
N PHE A 1071 -34.18 7.68 -30.56
CA PHE A 1071 -33.97 9.13 -30.49
C PHE A 1071 -35.32 9.85 -30.30
N ARG A 1072 -35.29 11.15 -30.00
CA ARG A 1072 -36.51 11.99 -29.93
C ARG A 1072 -36.56 12.98 -31.10
N VAL A 1073 -37.76 13.22 -31.61
CA VAL A 1073 -38.01 14.20 -32.67
C VAL A 1073 -37.95 15.63 -32.13
N LEU A 1074 -37.45 16.55 -32.96
CA LEU A 1074 -37.39 17.97 -32.63
C LEU A 1074 -38.81 18.58 -32.58
N PRO A 1075 -39.10 19.52 -31.65
CA PRO A 1075 -40.35 20.27 -31.67
C PRO A 1075 -40.60 20.96 -33.02
N GLY A 1076 -41.82 20.87 -33.54
CA GLY A 1076 -42.23 21.39 -34.85
C GLY A 1076 -41.88 20.50 -36.05
N LYS A 1077 -41.26 19.32 -35.84
CA LYS A 1077 -40.93 18.34 -36.89
C LYS A 1077 -41.72 17.03 -36.76
N GLU A 1078 -42.69 16.99 -35.88
CA GLU A 1078 -43.47 15.80 -35.57
C GLU A 1078 -44.45 15.44 -36.68
N ASN A 1079 -44.80 14.16 -36.76
CA ASN A 1079 -45.82 13.64 -37.67
C ASN A 1079 -46.37 12.31 -37.14
N ALA A 1080 -47.28 11.67 -37.88
CA ALA A 1080 -47.90 10.41 -37.47
C ALA A 1080 -46.90 9.26 -37.17
N ARG A 1081 -45.67 9.33 -37.71
CA ARG A 1081 -44.60 8.35 -37.45
C ARG A 1081 -43.57 8.82 -36.41
N LEU A 1082 -43.49 10.12 -36.14
CA LEU A 1082 -42.52 10.74 -35.23
C LEU A 1082 -43.28 11.59 -34.19
N PRO A 1083 -43.91 10.99 -33.17
CA PRO A 1083 -44.68 11.72 -32.17
C PRO A 1083 -43.81 12.48 -31.17
N THR A 1084 -44.28 13.63 -30.69
CA THR A 1084 -43.58 14.45 -29.68
C THR A 1084 -43.35 13.67 -28.38
N GLY A 1085 -42.15 13.81 -27.81
CA GLY A 1085 -41.82 13.31 -26.47
C GLY A 1085 -41.66 11.79 -26.35
N GLN A 1086 -41.72 11.05 -27.47
CA GLN A 1086 -41.52 9.59 -27.47
C GLN A 1086 -40.14 9.21 -27.99
N ASP A 1087 -39.64 8.09 -27.49
CA ASP A 1087 -38.41 7.46 -27.97
C ASP A 1087 -38.73 6.66 -29.24
N ILE A 1088 -38.10 7.05 -30.35
CA ILE A 1088 -38.39 6.58 -31.70
C ILE A 1088 -37.20 5.76 -32.20
N HIS A 1089 -37.48 4.58 -32.76
CA HIS A 1089 -36.50 3.79 -33.51
C HIS A 1089 -36.84 3.82 -35.01
N ILE A 1090 -35.83 4.06 -35.85
CA ILE A 1090 -35.95 3.92 -37.30
C ILE A 1090 -35.21 2.66 -37.76
N ASN A 1091 -35.84 1.84 -38.60
CA ASN A 1091 -35.13 0.79 -39.32
C ASN A 1091 -34.35 1.39 -40.49
N TRP A 1092 -33.14 1.86 -40.21
CA TRP A 1092 -32.30 2.58 -41.18
C TRP A 1092 -31.83 1.71 -42.36
N THR A 1093 -31.75 0.39 -42.18
CA THR A 1093 -31.22 -0.54 -43.20
C THR A 1093 -32.30 -1.15 -44.08
N GLY A 1094 -33.57 -1.05 -43.67
CA GLY A 1094 -34.69 -1.79 -44.28
C GLY A 1094 -34.60 -3.32 -44.10
N ARG A 1095 -33.60 -3.81 -43.35
CA ARG A 1095 -33.33 -5.24 -43.12
C ARG A 1095 -33.33 -5.60 -41.63
N GLY A 1096 -33.26 -4.61 -40.74
CA GLY A 1096 -33.42 -4.79 -39.30
C GLY A 1096 -34.88 -5.03 -38.90
N GLY A 1097 -35.12 -5.60 -37.72
CA GLY A 1097 -36.46 -5.70 -37.15
C GLY A 1097 -36.95 -4.35 -36.58
N ASN A 1098 -38.24 -4.22 -36.28
CA ASN A 1098 -38.82 -3.02 -35.63
C ASN A 1098 -38.61 -3.00 -34.10
N VAL A 1099 -37.64 -3.77 -33.60
CA VAL A 1099 -37.39 -3.95 -32.15
C VAL A 1099 -36.36 -2.92 -31.71
N SER A 1100 -36.71 -2.09 -30.73
CA SER A 1100 -35.81 -1.08 -30.16
C SER A 1100 -35.17 -1.54 -28.84
N ALA A 1101 -34.10 -0.86 -28.42
CA ALA A 1101 -33.41 -1.14 -27.15
C ALA A 1101 -34.14 -0.60 -25.91
N SER A 1102 -35.37 -0.07 -26.05
CA SER A 1102 -36.17 0.45 -24.92
C SER A 1102 -36.49 -0.58 -23.84
N THR A 1103 -36.28 -1.88 -24.12
CA THR A 1103 -36.43 -2.99 -23.17
C THR A 1103 -35.24 -3.15 -22.20
N TYR A 1104 -34.15 -2.40 -22.37
CA TYR A 1104 -32.92 -2.47 -21.58
C TYR A 1104 -32.68 -1.24 -20.68
N ILE A 1105 -33.75 -0.62 -20.16
CA ILE A 1105 -33.60 0.44 -19.15
C ILE A 1105 -33.20 -0.22 -17.82
N ALA A 1106 -31.98 0.06 -17.35
CA ALA A 1106 -31.46 -0.32 -16.03
C ALA A 1106 -31.95 0.62 -14.94
#